data_AF-A0A978VRF4-F1
#
_entry.id   AF-A0A978VRF4-F1
#
_cell.length_a   1.000
_cell.length_b   1.000
_cell.length_c   1.000
_cell.angle_alpha   90.00
_cell.angle_beta   90.00
_cell.angle_gamma   90.00
#
_symmetry.space_group_name_H-M   'P 1'
#
loop_
_entity.id
_entity.type
_entity.pdbx_description
1 polymer ?
#
loop_
_entity_poly.entity_id
_entity_poly.type
_entity_poly.pdbx_seq_one_letter_code
_entity_poly.pdbx_strand_id
1 'polypeptide(L)'
;MANAPFFSSFLLLIFLVVAGFDDCIASQIGLGSRLVAKENRAWVSDNGTFAFGFTQLDDKRDQLQIAIWFAELPGDRTVVWSANRNSAVSNNAILELDTTGSLVLFDRDNTIWSSNTSNAGVQGADMSESGNFILYNADNRPVWQSFSYPSDTLLPNQPLSVSLELTTSKSPSHGGYYALKMLQQPTSLTLALTYNMPESYDDWPELYSNYSYWNAPDISNVTGDVVAVLDEAGSFGIVYGNSSDGAAYIYKNDDDNGGLTAPSRQSTRLSVLRRLSLETNGNLRLYRWDDDVNGSRQWVPEWAAVQKPCDIAGICGNGICSLDKSKTSASCTCLPGTAKVGPNNQCSDNSSLTKNCDSRHGNKTSQFRISMVQQTNYYYSGFSVIANYSDIQTVSKCGDACLADCECVASVYGFEDENPYCWVLRSLDFGGYEDPGSTLFVKVRPNDTASEGNRGRSGDSSDGSGSKKILVIPIVLSMSVLIGLLCLLLYYNVHRKRTLKRAMESSLILSGAPMSFSYRDLQIRTWNFSQLLGTGTHQTVTEDFFYPGWAFKEMTKGNPTKVADRRLEGAVVEEELMRALKVAFWCIQDEVFMRPTMGEVVRMLEGSVDHINMPPMPQTVLELIEEGLDHVYKAMKREFNHFSSFTINSHPSTHATCSYSTMSPR
;
A
#
# COMPACT_ATOMS: atom_id res chain seq x y z
N MET A 1 5.56 -90.13 -27.24
CA MET A 1 6.32 -89.24 -26.36
C MET A 1 6.87 -88.09 -27.19
N ALA A 2 6.24 -86.92 -27.12
CA ALA A 2 6.80 -85.61 -27.45
C ALA A 2 5.63 -84.63 -27.46
N ASN A 3 5.60 -83.71 -26.51
CA ASN A 3 5.05 -82.36 -26.63
C ASN A 3 5.11 -81.68 -25.25
N ALA A 4 6.27 -81.11 -24.93
CA ALA A 4 6.40 -80.06 -23.93
C ALA A 4 7.69 -79.27 -24.18
N PRO A 5 7.60 -78.15 -24.92
CA PRO A 5 8.43 -77.01 -24.55
C PRO A 5 7.70 -75.66 -24.66
N PHE A 6 6.37 -75.62 -24.76
CA PHE A 6 5.64 -74.35 -24.90
C PHE A 6 5.20 -73.70 -23.58
N PHE A 7 5.04 -74.48 -22.50
CA PHE A 7 4.58 -73.93 -21.22
C PHE A 7 5.65 -73.17 -20.44
N SER A 8 6.94 -73.53 -20.59
CA SER A 8 8.03 -72.88 -19.87
C SER A 8 8.41 -71.51 -20.44
N SER A 9 8.21 -71.30 -21.75
CA SER A 9 8.53 -70.01 -22.40
C SER A 9 7.46 -68.95 -22.13
N PHE A 10 6.20 -69.36 -21.97
CA PHE A 10 5.08 -68.46 -21.64
C PHE A 10 5.16 -67.94 -20.20
N LEU A 11 5.58 -68.78 -19.24
CA LEU A 11 5.81 -68.37 -17.85
C LEU A 11 7.03 -67.44 -17.70
N LEU A 12 8.07 -67.61 -18.51
CA LEU A 12 9.24 -66.73 -18.51
C LEU A 12 8.93 -65.36 -19.12
N LEU A 13 8.08 -65.30 -20.15
CA LEU A 13 7.60 -64.04 -20.71
C LEU A 13 6.70 -63.27 -19.72
N ILE A 14 5.85 -63.97 -18.95
CA ILE A 14 5.04 -63.33 -17.90
C ILE A 14 5.96 -62.80 -16.78
N PHE A 15 7.00 -63.52 -16.39
CA PHE A 15 7.98 -63.03 -15.41
C PHE A 15 8.80 -61.83 -15.92
N LEU A 16 9.10 -61.75 -17.22
CA LEU A 16 9.80 -60.61 -17.84
C LEU A 16 8.88 -59.40 -18.09
N VAL A 17 7.58 -59.62 -18.30
CA VAL A 17 6.58 -58.53 -18.38
C VAL A 17 6.24 -58.00 -16.98
N VAL A 18 6.35 -58.82 -15.93
CA VAL A 18 6.21 -58.38 -14.53
C VAL A 18 7.50 -57.73 -13.99
N ALA A 19 8.69 -58.09 -14.51
CA ALA A 19 9.97 -57.47 -14.14
C ALA A 19 10.30 -56.18 -14.95
N GLY A 20 9.42 -55.75 -15.85
CA GLY A 20 9.51 -54.50 -16.63
C GLY A 20 8.55 -53.41 -16.17
N PHE A 21 7.81 -53.64 -15.08
CA PHE A 21 7.28 -52.56 -14.27
C PHE A 21 8.37 -52.22 -13.26
N ASP A 22 9.22 -51.24 -13.61
CA ASP A 22 9.72 -50.37 -12.55
C ASP A 22 8.48 -49.95 -11.76
N ASP A 23 8.52 -50.17 -10.45
CA ASP A 23 7.48 -49.81 -9.51
C ASP A 23 7.05 -48.35 -9.76
N CYS A 24 5.98 -48.16 -10.54
CA CYS A 24 5.11 -47.00 -10.40
C CYS A 24 4.26 -47.23 -9.14
N ILE A 25 4.93 -47.37 -7.99
CA ILE A 25 4.31 -47.15 -6.70
C ILE A 25 3.91 -45.68 -6.73
N ALA A 26 2.62 -45.40 -6.54
CA ALA A 26 2.11 -44.04 -6.34
C ALA A 26 3.09 -43.25 -5.45
N SER A 27 3.44 -42.02 -5.82
CA SER A 27 4.51 -41.18 -5.23
C SER A 27 4.26 -40.74 -3.78
N GLN A 28 3.58 -41.55 -2.99
CA GLN A 28 3.26 -41.25 -1.61
C GLN A 28 4.50 -41.42 -0.72
N ILE A 29 4.99 -40.30 -0.21
CA ILE A 29 6.17 -40.20 0.64
C ILE A 29 5.78 -40.68 2.03
N GLY A 30 6.29 -41.85 2.42
CA GLY A 30 6.00 -42.44 3.72
C GLY A 30 6.78 -41.79 4.87
N LEU A 31 6.28 -41.96 6.10
CA LEU A 31 6.99 -41.57 7.32
C LEU A 31 8.39 -42.22 7.38
N GLY A 32 9.39 -41.46 7.84
CA GLY A 32 10.81 -41.84 7.87
C GLY A 32 11.56 -41.59 6.56
N SER A 33 10.88 -41.07 5.53
CA SER A 33 11.51 -40.68 4.27
C SER A 33 12.36 -39.42 4.45
N ARG A 34 13.57 -39.42 3.87
CA ARG A 34 14.53 -38.32 3.99
C ARG A 34 15.21 -37.97 2.67
N LEU A 35 15.52 -36.70 2.50
CA LEU A 35 16.37 -36.16 1.47
C LEU A 35 17.64 -35.62 2.11
N VAL A 36 18.78 -35.91 1.51
CA VAL A 36 20.09 -35.39 1.93
C VAL A 36 20.59 -34.42 0.87
N ALA A 37 20.94 -33.21 1.29
CA ALA A 37 21.37 -32.13 0.42
C ALA A 37 22.46 -32.51 -0.60
N LYS A 38 23.45 -33.28 -0.15
CA LYS A 38 24.57 -33.75 -1.00
C LYS A 38 24.16 -34.72 -2.13
N GLU A 39 23.04 -35.42 -1.98
CA GLU A 39 22.61 -36.46 -2.92
C GLU A 39 21.85 -35.90 -4.13
N ASN A 40 21.44 -34.62 -4.07
CA ASN A 40 20.67 -33.95 -5.14
C ASN A 40 19.43 -34.74 -5.60
N ARG A 41 18.79 -35.47 -4.69
CA ARG A 41 17.50 -36.13 -4.92
C ARG A 41 16.34 -35.18 -4.59
N ALA A 42 15.20 -35.43 -5.21
CA ALA A 42 13.97 -34.69 -4.98
C ALA A 42 12.77 -35.64 -5.01
N TRP A 43 11.69 -35.26 -4.33
CA TRP A 43 10.37 -35.87 -4.49
C TRP A 43 9.66 -35.18 -5.65
N VAL A 44 9.20 -35.95 -6.64
CA VAL A 44 8.69 -35.44 -7.92
C VAL A 44 7.21 -35.79 -8.04
N SER A 45 6.41 -34.89 -8.61
CA SER A 45 5.00 -35.17 -8.90
C SER A 45 4.85 -36.30 -9.93
N ASP A 46 3.73 -37.02 -9.89
CA ASP A 46 3.47 -38.18 -10.78
C ASP A 46 3.63 -37.85 -12.27
N ASN A 47 3.29 -36.63 -12.68
CA ASN A 47 3.43 -36.15 -14.05
C ASN A 47 4.78 -35.51 -14.39
N GLY A 48 5.74 -35.48 -13.45
CA GLY A 48 7.05 -34.87 -13.65
C GLY A 48 7.05 -33.33 -13.69
N THR A 49 5.92 -32.63 -13.52
CA THR A 49 5.87 -31.17 -13.68
C THR A 49 6.61 -30.44 -12.57
N PHE A 50 6.45 -30.88 -11.31
CA PHE A 50 7.05 -30.23 -10.14
C PHE A 50 7.93 -31.19 -9.35
N ALA A 51 8.95 -30.64 -8.71
CA ALA A 51 9.82 -31.37 -7.79
C ALA A 51 10.06 -30.57 -6.52
N PHE A 52 10.20 -31.27 -5.40
CA PHE A 52 10.48 -30.74 -4.08
C PHE A 52 11.77 -31.34 -3.51
N GLY A 53 12.70 -30.50 -3.06
CA GLY A 53 13.97 -30.95 -2.51
C GLY A 53 14.97 -29.81 -2.28
N PHE A 54 16.27 -30.13 -2.30
CA PHE A 54 17.33 -29.15 -2.11
C PHE A 54 17.74 -28.49 -3.43
N THR A 55 17.87 -27.16 -3.42
CA THR A 55 18.41 -26.37 -4.53
C THR A 55 19.40 -25.31 -4.02
N GLN A 56 20.26 -24.82 -4.91
CA GLN A 56 21.25 -23.78 -4.58
C GLN A 56 20.58 -22.41 -4.39
N LEU A 57 21.08 -21.66 -3.40
CA LEU A 57 20.69 -20.30 -3.11
C LEU A 57 21.77 -19.35 -3.70
N ASP A 58 21.46 -18.77 -4.86
CA ASP A 58 22.35 -17.91 -5.66
C ASP A 58 23.69 -18.55 -6.09
N ASP A 59 24.57 -17.75 -6.72
CA ASP A 59 25.92 -18.11 -7.19
C ASP A 59 26.91 -18.53 -6.09
N LYS A 60 26.48 -18.58 -4.82
CA LYS A 60 27.33 -19.01 -3.70
C LYS A 60 27.30 -20.52 -3.59
N ARG A 61 28.33 -21.15 -4.15
CA ARG A 61 28.64 -22.57 -3.92
C ARG A 61 28.67 -22.82 -2.40
N ASP A 62 27.85 -23.77 -1.95
CA ASP A 62 27.68 -24.23 -0.55
C ASP A 62 26.53 -23.62 0.28
N GLN A 63 25.67 -22.78 -0.31
CA GLN A 63 24.41 -22.37 0.32
C GLN A 63 23.21 -23.01 -0.38
N LEU A 64 22.42 -23.81 0.36
CA LEU A 64 21.26 -24.53 -0.15
C LEU A 64 19.98 -24.08 0.56
N GLN A 65 18.85 -24.32 -0.09
CA GLN A 65 17.51 -24.17 0.48
C GLN A 65 16.61 -25.33 0.07
N ILE A 66 15.55 -25.59 0.85
CA ILE A 66 14.48 -26.47 0.43
C ILE A 66 13.49 -25.68 -0.42
N ALA A 67 13.12 -26.22 -1.58
CA ALA A 67 12.32 -25.51 -2.55
C ALA A 67 11.45 -26.45 -3.38
N ILE A 68 10.37 -25.90 -3.93
CA ILE A 68 9.60 -26.50 -5.02
C ILE A 68 9.99 -25.76 -6.31
N TRP A 69 10.20 -26.49 -7.40
CA TRP A 69 10.53 -25.95 -8.73
C TRP A 69 9.89 -26.78 -9.84
N PHE A 70 9.87 -26.22 -11.06
CA PHE A 70 9.46 -26.96 -12.26
C PHE A 70 10.56 -27.93 -12.69
N ALA A 71 10.27 -29.24 -12.72
CA ALA A 71 11.32 -30.26 -12.80
C ALA A 71 11.90 -30.48 -14.21
N GLU A 72 11.07 -30.37 -15.25
CA GLU A 72 11.45 -30.68 -16.65
C GLU A 72 11.97 -29.47 -17.45
N LEU A 73 12.04 -28.29 -16.85
CA LEU A 73 12.47 -27.08 -17.56
C LEU A 73 14.00 -27.04 -17.75
N PRO A 74 14.50 -26.63 -18.93
CA PRO A 74 15.93 -26.46 -19.16
C PRO A 74 16.49 -25.25 -18.41
N GLY A 75 17.78 -25.32 -18.06
CA GLY A 75 18.51 -24.22 -17.41
C GLY A 75 18.46 -24.30 -15.89
N ASP A 76 18.54 -23.14 -15.23
CA ASP A 76 18.49 -23.05 -13.78
C ASP A 76 17.07 -23.34 -13.27
N ARG A 77 17.00 -24.01 -12.11
CA ARG A 77 15.72 -24.40 -11.50
C ARG A 77 14.88 -23.16 -11.19
N THR A 78 13.73 -23.05 -11.84
CA THR A 78 12.76 -21.99 -11.53
C THR A 78 12.01 -22.34 -10.25
N VAL A 79 12.45 -21.75 -9.13
CA VAL A 79 11.85 -21.94 -7.81
C VAL A 79 10.51 -21.21 -7.72
N VAL A 80 9.49 -21.87 -7.15
CA VAL A 80 8.14 -21.33 -6.95
C VAL A 80 7.71 -21.32 -5.48
N TRP A 81 8.45 -22.03 -4.63
CA TRP A 81 8.22 -22.07 -3.19
C TRP A 81 9.53 -22.37 -2.45
N SER A 82 9.73 -21.77 -1.28
CA SER A 82 10.84 -22.08 -0.37
C SER A 82 10.46 -21.77 1.07
N ALA A 83 10.76 -22.70 1.98
CA ALA A 83 10.47 -22.54 3.41
C ALA A 83 11.58 -21.79 4.17
N ASN A 84 12.82 -21.85 3.69
CA ASN A 84 14.00 -21.34 4.41
C ASN A 84 14.86 -20.39 3.57
N ARG A 85 14.24 -19.60 2.67
CA ARG A 85 14.93 -18.64 1.80
C ARG A 85 15.85 -17.64 2.51
N ASN A 86 15.54 -17.31 3.76
CA ASN A 86 16.33 -16.39 4.60
C ASN A 86 17.32 -17.11 5.55
N SER A 87 17.37 -18.44 5.50
CA SER A 87 18.14 -19.29 6.42
C SER A 87 18.75 -20.46 5.64
N ALA A 88 19.74 -20.13 4.80
CA ALA A 88 20.45 -21.09 3.98
C ALA A 88 21.10 -22.20 4.82
N VAL A 89 21.15 -23.40 4.26
CA VAL A 89 21.70 -24.59 4.92
C VAL A 89 22.91 -25.14 4.16
N SER A 90 23.72 -25.93 4.87
CA SER A 90 24.91 -26.56 4.31
C SER A 90 24.60 -27.80 3.47
N ASN A 91 25.61 -28.31 2.77
CA ASN A 91 25.52 -29.54 1.97
C ASN A 91 25.25 -30.83 2.77
N ASN A 92 25.33 -30.77 4.10
CA ASN A 92 25.04 -31.90 4.99
C ASN A 92 23.63 -31.81 5.59
N ALA A 93 22.81 -30.85 5.13
CA ALA A 93 21.44 -30.71 5.60
C ALA A 93 20.58 -31.92 5.21
N ILE A 94 19.64 -32.25 6.09
CA ILE A 94 18.72 -33.38 5.94
C ILE A 94 17.30 -32.84 6.10
N LEU A 95 16.45 -33.13 5.12
CA LEU A 95 15.01 -32.93 5.20
C LEU A 95 14.37 -34.28 5.46
N GLU A 96 13.62 -34.43 6.54
CA GLU A 96 13.01 -35.70 6.93
C GLU A 96 11.54 -35.50 7.27
N LEU A 97 10.67 -36.38 6.74
CA LEU A 97 9.32 -36.56 7.27
C LEU A 97 9.43 -37.55 8.42
N ASP A 98 9.47 -37.04 9.64
CA ASP A 98 9.74 -37.85 10.82
C ASP A 98 8.60 -38.82 11.15
N THR A 99 8.86 -39.75 12.06
CA THR A 99 7.85 -40.75 12.50
C THR A 99 6.71 -40.14 13.33
N THR A 100 6.84 -38.89 13.79
CA THR A 100 5.79 -38.15 14.49
C THR A 100 4.81 -37.47 13.54
N GLY A 101 5.13 -37.46 12.23
CA GLY A 101 4.33 -36.81 11.20
C GLY A 101 4.71 -35.36 10.94
N SER A 102 5.89 -34.90 11.37
CA SER A 102 6.40 -33.56 11.10
C SER A 102 7.46 -33.60 10.01
N LEU A 103 7.38 -32.67 9.06
CA LEU A 103 8.43 -32.44 8.07
C LEU A 103 9.45 -31.47 8.68
N VAL A 104 10.68 -31.94 8.88
CA VAL A 104 11.71 -31.20 9.62
C VAL A 104 12.98 -31.08 8.79
N LEU A 105 13.54 -29.87 8.75
CA LEU A 105 14.81 -29.55 8.13
C LEU A 105 15.89 -29.39 9.21
N PHE A 106 16.93 -30.21 9.12
CA PHE A 106 18.09 -30.19 10.02
C PHE A 106 19.35 -29.76 9.26
N ASP A 107 20.18 -28.94 9.91
CA ASP A 107 21.55 -28.66 9.48
C ASP A 107 22.50 -28.70 10.68
N ARG A 108 23.51 -29.58 10.63
CA ARG A 108 24.52 -29.76 11.70
C ARG A 108 23.91 -29.85 13.11
N ASP A 109 22.93 -30.75 13.26
CA ASP A 109 22.17 -31.02 14.49
C ASP A 109 21.24 -29.88 14.99
N ASN A 110 21.08 -28.80 14.21
CA ASN A 110 20.12 -27.75 14.50
C ASN A 110 18.88 -27.89 13.62
N THR A 111 17.69 -27.79 14.22
CA THR A 111 16.44 -27.65 13.47
C THR A 111 16.34 -26.25 12.89
N ILE A 112 16.35 -26.14 11.57
CA ILE A 112 16.26 -24.87 10.84
C ILE A 112 14.80 -24.50 10.57
N TRP A 113 13.98 -25.50 10.25
CA TRP A 113 12.57 -25.32 9.93
C TRP A 113 11.78 -26.60 10.23
N SER A 114 10.49 -26.46 10.56
CA SER A 114 9.55 -27.56 10.79
C SER A 114 8.15 -27.19 10.34
N SER A 115 7.38 -28.14 9.82
CA SER A 115 5.95 -27.97 9.53
C SER A 115 5.08 -27.86 10.79
N ASN A 116 5.64 -28.17 11.97
CA ASN A 116 4.94 -28.18 13.27
C ASN A 116 3.68 -29.06 13.28
N THR A 117 3.73 -30.20 12.58
CA THR A 117 2.61 -31.16 12.48
C THR A 117 2.81 -32.41 13.34
N SER A 118 3.73 -32.38 14.29
CA SER A 118 3.98 -33.49 15.22
C SER A 118 2.68 -33.93 15.92
N ASN A 119 2.37 -35.23 15.83
CA ASN A 119 1.16 -35.85 16.39
C ASN A 119 -0.17 -35.35 15.81
N ALA A 120 -0.17 -34.65 14.67
CA ALA A 120 -1.39 -34.23 13.98
C ALA A 120 -2.05 -35.35 13.14
N GLY A 121 -1.57 -36.60 13.26
CA GLY A 121 -2.11 -37.76 12.56
C GLY A 121 -1.68 -37.90 11.11
N VAL A 122 -0.57 -37.26 10.71
CA VAL A 122 0.01 -37.39 9.36
C VAL A 122 0.48 -38.83 9.12
N GLN A 123 0.13 -39.39 7.97
CA GLN A 123 0.52 -40.74 7.54
C GLN A 123 1.46 -40.74 6.33
N GLY A 124 1.49 -39.65 5.57
CA GLY A 124 2.39 -39.52 4.43
C GLY A 124 2.29 -38.12 3.82
N ALA A 125 3.10 -37.91 2.79
CA ALA A 125 3.13 -36.70 2.01
C ALA A 125 3.05 -36.99 0.51
N ASP A 126 2.72 -35.97 -0.26
CA ASP A 126 2.64 -36.06 -1.72
C ASP A 126 3.04 -34.72 -2.36
N MET A 127 3.66 -34.80 -3.54
CA MET A 127 3.97 -33.67 -4.40
C MET A 127 2.92 -33.60 -5.51
N SER A 128 1.92 -32.73 -5.34
CA SER A 128 0.82 -32.60 -6.31
C SER A 128 1.31 -32.03 -7.65
N GLU A 129 0.64 -32.44 -8.72
CA GLU A 129 0.76 -31.90 -10.08
C GLU A 129 0.49 -30.37 -10.17
N SER A 130 -0.23 -29.81 -9.18
CA SER A 130 -0.48 -28.37 -9.05
C SER A 130 0.71 -27.58 -8.52
N GLY A 131 1.75 -28.25 -8.00
CA GLY A 131 2.84 -27.62 -7.27
C GLY A 131 2.59 -27.50 -5.76
N ASN A 132 1.48 -28.05 -5.26
CA ASN A 132 1.19 -28.11 -3.82
C ASN A 132 1.84 -29.33 -3.17
N PHE A 133 2.69 -29.12 -2.16
CA PHE A 133 3.23 -30.19 -1.33
C PHE A 133 2.34 -30.39 -0.11
N ILE A 134 1.79 -31.59 0.07
CA ILE A 134 0.69 -31.83 1.01
C ILE A 134 1.06 -32.96 1.98
N LEU A 135 0.85 -32.73 3.28
CA LEU A 135 0.88 -33.77 4.31
C LEU A 135 -0.56 -34.25 4.57
N TYR A 136 -0.80 -35.56 4.46
CA TYR A 136 -2.13 -36.15 4.61
C TYR A 136 -2.26 -36.97 5.88
N ASN A 137 -3.47 -36.98 6.45
CA ASN A 137 -3.84 -37.92 7.52
C ASN A 137 -4.39 -39.24 6.96
N ALA A 138 -4.78 -40.15 7.86
CA ALA A 138 -5.38 -41.44 7.54
C ALA A 138 -6.66 -41.36 6.67
N ASP A 139 -7.41 -40.26 6.80
CA ASP A 139 -8.65 -40.01 6.06
C ASP A 139 -8.40 -39.33 4.70
N ASN A 140 -7.14 -39.24 4.28
CA ASN A 140 -6.69 -38.52 3.09
C ASN A 140 -7.07 -37.02 3.10
N ARG A 141 -7.15 -36.42 4.30
CA ARG A 141 -7.38 -34.99 4.48
C ARG A 141 -6.05 -34.27 4.64
N PRO A 142 -5.90 -33.08 4.03
CA PRO A 142 -4.67 -32.31 4.18
C PRO A 142 -4.56 -31.77 5.61
N VAL A 143 -3.44 -32.09 6.26
CA VAL A 143 -3.05 -31.57 7.57
C VAL A 143 -2.21 -30.31 7.42
N TRP A 144 -1.35 -30.29 6.40
CA TRP A 144 -0.48 -29.17 6.06
C TRP A 144 -0.28 -29.10 4.55
N GLN A 145 -0.15 -27.90 4.01
CA GLN A 145 0.02 -27.66 2.58
C GLN A 145 0.98 -26.50 2.33
N SER A 146 1.85 -26.60 1.32
CA SER A 146 2.75 -25.51 0.94
C SER A 146 1.99 -24.28 0.44
N PHE A 147 0.83 -24.48 -0.19
CA PHE A 147 -0.02 -23.39 -0.67
C PHE A 147 -0.55 -22.47 0.43
N SER A 148 -0.64 -22.95 1.68
CA SER A 148 -1.01 -22.14 2.84
C SER A 148 0.15 -21.31 3.39
N TYR A 149 1.36 -21.45 2.85
CA TYR A 149 2.56 -20.73 3.25
C TYR A 149 3.32 -20.24 2.01
N PRO A 150 2.74 -19.36 1.17
CA PRO A 150 3.37 -18.95 -0.07
C PRO A 150 4.70 -18.21 0.16
N SER A 151 5.63 -18.29 -0.80
CA SER A 151 6.86 -17.51 -0.78
C SER A 151 6.68 -16.17 -1.50
N ASP A 152 7.11 -16.09 -2.75
CA ASP A 152 7.14 -14.94 -3.63
C ASP A 152 6.36 -15.22 -4.93
N THR A 153 5.87 -16.44 -5.11
CA THR A 153 5.19 -16.89 -6.32
C THR A 153 3.83 -17.50 -5.99
N LEU A 154 2.84 -17.16 -6.80
CA LEU A 154 1.50 -17.73 -6.81
C LEU A 154 1.34 -18.60 -8.07
N LEU A 155 0.98 -19.86 -7.87
CA LEU A 155 0.70 -20.82 -8.95
C LEU A 155 -0.79 -20.80 -9.36
N PRO A 156 -1.13 -21.34 -10.54
CA PRO A 156 -2.52 -21.52 -10.93
C PRO A 156 -3.31 -22.30 -9.88
N ASN A 157 -4.54 -21.85 -9.60
CA ASN A 157 -5.43 -22.39 -8.57
C ASN A 157 -4.88 -22.37 -7.13
N GLN A 158 -3.79 -21.65 -6.86
CA GLN A 158 -3.36 -21.38 -5.49
C GLN A 158 -4.19 -20.23 -4.90
N PRO A 159 -4.95 -20.43 -3.81
CA PRO A 159 -5.68 -19.36 -3.16
C PRO A 159 -4.74 -18.46 -2.35
N LEU A 160 -4.78 -17.15 -2.60
CA LEU A 160 -4.21 -16.14 -1.71
C LEU A 160 -5.34 -15.50 -0.90
N SER A 161 -5.58 -16.00 0.32
CA SER A 161 -6.59 -15.47 1.23
C SER A 161 -6.14 -14.17 1.89
N VAL A 162 -7.08 -13.47 2.55
CA VAL A 162 -6.83 -12.17 3.22
C VAL A 162 -5.71 -12.24 4.27
N SER A 163 -5.50 -13.39 4.91
CA SER A 163 -4.46 -13.58 5.93
C SER A 163 -3.08 -13.95 5.36
N LEU A 164 -2.97 -14.17 4.06
CA LEU A 164 -1.73 -14.60 3.41
C LEU A 164 -1.09 -13.44 2.64
N GLU A 165 0.24 -13.50 2.54
CA GLU A 165 1.03 -12.53 1.79
C GLU A 165 2.11 -13.23 0.97
N LEU A 166 2.35 -12.76 -0.26
CA LEU A 166 3.59 -13.09 -0.97
C LEU A 166 4.64 -12.11 -0.50
N THR A 167 5.87 -12.56 -0.30
CA THR A 167 6.96 -11.74 0.23
C THR A 167 8.28 -12.05 -0.48
N THR A 168 9.04 -11.01 -0.79
CA THR A 168 10.39 -11.19 -1.35
C THR A 168 11.39 -11.59 -0.26
N SER A 169 12.58 -12.02 -0.69
CA SER A 169 13.75 -12.05 0.19
C SER A 169 14.09 -10.62 0.66
N LYS A 170 14.64 -10.50 1.88
CA LYS A 170 15.05 -9.20 2.42
C LYS A 170 16.19 -8.61 1.60
N SER A 171 16.11 -7.32 1.30
CA SER A 171 17.18 -6.58 0.63
C SER A 171 18.43 -6.55 1.51
N PRO A 172 19.63 -6.85 0.99
CA PRO A 172 20.87 -6.86 1.77
C PRO A 172 21.28 -5.52 2.40
N SER A 173 20.77 -4.40 1.88
CA SER A 173 21.24 -3.04 2.21
C SER A 173 20.49 -2.39 3.38
N HIS A 174 19.16 -2.53 3.41
CA HIS A 174 18.29 -1.94 4.43
C HIS A 174 17.40 -2.98 5.13
N GLY A 175 17.46 -4.25 4.72
CA GLY A 175 16.64 -5.34 5.23
C GLY A 175 15.16 -5.27 4.86
N GLY A 176 14.74 -4.28 4.06
CA GLY A 176 13.37 -4.12 3.58
C GLY A 176 12.96 -5.22 2.60
N TYR A 177 11.66 -5.49 2.52
CA TYR A 177 11.10 -6.51 1.64
C TYR A 177 9.78 -6.02 1.03
N TYR A 178 9.46 -6.55 -0.15
CA TYR A 178 8.19 -6.29 -0.81
C TYR A 178 7.19 -7.36 -0.42
N ALA A 179 5.92 -6.96 -0.33
CA ALA A 179 4.82 -7.89 -0.09
C ALA A 179 3.63 -7.61 -1.00
N LEU A 180 2.94 -8.67 -1.41
CA LEU A 180 1.61 -8.63 -2.02
C LEU A 180 0.61 -9.14 -0.98
N LYS A 181 -0.33 -8.30 -0.55
CA LYS A 181 -1.33 -8.66 0.46
C LYS A 181 -2.63 -7.88 0.31
N MET A 182 -3.68 -8.37 0.96
CA MET A 182 -4.95 -7.64 1.06
C MET A 182 -4.86 -6.59 2.16
N LEU A 183 -5.14 -5.33 1.83
CA LEU A 183 -5.26 -4.22 2.78
C LEU A 183 -6.73 -4.01 3.11
N GLN A 184 -7.07 -4.21 4.38
CA GLN A 184 -8.42 -4.00 4.88
C GLN A 184 -8.57 -2.56 5.38
N GLN A 185 -9.48 -1.82 4.75
CA GLN A 185 -9.95 -0.50 5.18
C GLN A 185 -11.35 -0.64 5.81
N PRO A 186 -11.84 0.36 6.57
CA PRO A 186 -13.12 0.25 7.27
C PRO A 186 -14.32 -0.11 6.39
N THR A 187 -14.28 0.27 5.10
CA THR A 187 -15.37 0.08 4.15
C THR A 187 -14.96 -0.63 2.86
N SER A 188 -13.68 -1.00 2.71
CA SER A 188 -13.17 -1.58 1.47
C SER A 188 -12.02 -2.56 1.74
N LEU A 189 -11.83 -3.47 0.79
CA LEU A 189 -10.70 -4.38 0.73
C LEU A 189 -10.00 -4.18 -0.62
N THR A 190 -8.68 -4.07 -0.61
CA THR A 190 -7.89 -3.94 -1.83
C THR A 190 -6.67 -4.84 -1.79
N LEU A 191 -6.32 -5.44 -2.93
CA LEU A 191 -5.04 -6.14 -3.06
C LEU A 191 -3.96 -5.11 -3.38
N ALA A 192 -2.89 -5.09 -2.59
CA ALA A 192 -1.85 -4.07 -2.72
C ALA A 192 -0.44 -4.65 -2.71
N LEU A 193 0.45 -3.93 -3.38
CA LEU A 193 1.89 -4.12 -3.27
C LEU A 193 2.47 -3.11 -2.29
N THR A 194 3.15 -3.62 -1.28
CA THR A 194 3.71 -2.82 -0.18
C THR A 194 5.21 -3.02 -0.06
N TYR A 195 5.95 -1.95 0.23
CA TYR A 195 7.33 -2.03 0.68
C TYR A 195 7.36 -1.92 2.20
N ASN A 196 7.95 -2.91 2.86
CA ASN A 196 8.04 -3.02 4.30
C ASN A 196 9.50 -2.90 4.75
N MET A 197 9.80 -1.95 5.63
CA MET A 197 11.11 -1.80 6.27
C MET A 197 11.20 -2.77 7.48
N PRO A 198 12.36 -3.38 7.79
CA PRO A 198 12.48 -4.27 8.93
C PRO A 198 12.36 -3.47 10.23
N GLU A 199 11.70 -4.07 11.21
CA GLU A 199 11.62 -3.53 12.57
C GLU A 199 13.03 -3.27 13.11
N SER A 200 13.37 -2.00 13.35
CA SER A 200 14.48 -1.67 14.24
C SER A 200 14.02 -1.98 15.67
N TYR A 201 14.90 -2.59 16.46
CA TYR A 201 14.68 -3.14 17.80
C TYR A 201 14.24 -2.13 18.89
N ASP A 202 13.77 -0.93 18.52
CA ASP A 202 13.33 0.12 19.43
C ASP A 202 11.87 0.54 19.12
N ASP A 203 10.93 0.03 19.92
CA ASP A 203 9.71 0.70 20.45
C ASP A 203 8.67 1.40 19.54
N TRP A 204 8.60 1.17 18.22
CA TRP A 204 7.58 1.82 17.38
C TRP A 204 6.60 0.85 16.67
N PRO A 205 5.27 1.12 16.67
CA PRO A 205 4.24 0.27 16.06
C PRO A 205 4.50 -0.14 14.59
N GLU A 206 3.99 -1.31 14.17
CA GLU A 206 3.98 -1.85 12.78
C GLU A 206 3.47 -0.87 11.69
N LEU A 207 2.88 0.26 12.08
CA LEU A 207 2.26 1.26 11.22
C LEU A 207 3.26 2.20 10.52
N TYR A 208 4.51 2.27 11.00
CA TYR A 208 5.54 3.19 10.46
C TYR A 208 6.29 2.65 9.23
N SER A 209 6.33 1.32 9.03
CA SER A 209 7.28 0.68 8.12
C SER A 209 6.74 0.32 6.73
N ASN A 210 5.43 0.46 6.51
CA ASN A 210 4.76 -0.10 5.33
C ASN A 210 4.24 1.01 4.42
N TYR A 211 4.66 1.00 3.15
CA TYR A 211 4.16 1.93 2.12
C TYR A 211 3.55 1.16 0.95
N SER A 212 2.28 1.43 0.64
CA SER A 212 1.63 0.89 -0.56
C SER A 212 1.94 1.76 -1.78
N TYR A 213 2.61 1.20 -2.78
CA TYR A 213 2.94 1.89 -4.02
C TYR A 213 2.03 1.47 -5.20
N TRP A 214 1.21 0.43 -5.02
CA TRP A 214 0.26 -0.02 -6.01
C TRP A 214 -0.92 -0.70 -5.34
N ASN A 215 -2.15 -0.40 -5.78
CA ASN A 215 -3.38 -0.99 -5.29
C ASN A 215 -4.24 -1.45 -6.47
N ALA A 216 -4.90 -2.59 -6.32
CA ALA A 216 -5.96 -3.05 -7.18
C ALA A 216 -7.25 -2.24 -6.95
N PRO A 217 -8.28 -2.37 -7.82
CA PRO A 217 -9.57 -1.77 -7.57
C PRO A 217 -10.16 -2.18 -6.23
N ASP A 218 -10.71 -1.21 -5.50
CA ASP A 218 -11.35 -1.46 -4.19
C ASP A 218 -12.60 -2.32 -4.34
N ILE A 219 -12.74 -3.30 -3.46
CA ILE A 219 -13.93 -4.14 -3.35
C ILE A 219 -14.66 -3.77 -2.06
N SER A 220 -15.96 -3.49 -2.17
CA SER A 220 -16.83 -3.11 -1.05
C SER A 220 -18.02 -4.07 -0.93
N ASN A 221 -18.65 -4.11 0.25
CA ASN A 221 -19.87 -4.89 0.54
C ASN A 221 -19.76 -6.39 0.22
N VAL A 222 -18.58 -6.97 0.46
CA VAL A 222 -18.34 -8.40 0.21
C VAL A 222 -18.85 -9.23 1.37
N THR A 223 -19.58 -10.31 1.08
CA THR A 223 -19.98 -11.33 2.06
C THR A 223 -19.39 -12.68 1.65
N GLY A 224 -18.83 -13.42 2.60
CA GLY A 224 -18.18 -14.72 2.35
C GLY A 224 -16.66 -14.62 2.17
N ASP A 225 -16.06 -15.72 1.74
CA ASP A 225 -14.61 -15.84 1.57
C ASP A 225 -14.12 -14.97 0.41
N VAL A 226 -12.96 -14.34 0.61
CA VAL A 226 -12.30 -13.51 -0.40
C VAL A 226 -10.90 -14.04 -0.65
N VAL A 227 -10.62 -14.34 -1.92
CA VAL A 227 -9.34 -14.91 -2.35
C VAL A 227 -8.87 -14.25 -3.64
N ALA A 228 -7.58 -13.94 -3.72
CA ALA A 228 -6.94 -13.68 -5.02
C ALA A 228 -6.49 -15.01 -5.63
N VAL A 229 -6.71 -15.18 -6.94
CA VAL A 229 -6.41 -16.42 -7.66
C VAL A 229 -5.90 -16.10 -9.06
N LEU A 230 -4.87 -16.85 -9.47
CA LEU A 230 -4.47 -17.01 -10.86
C LEU A 230 -5.16 -18.25 -11.40
N ASP A 231 -5.96 -18.13 -12.44
CA ASP A 231 -6.59 -19.30 -13.06
C ASP A 231 -5.66 -20.00 -14.07
N GLU A 232 -6.07 -21.17 -14.55
CA GLU A 232 -5.31 -21.95 -15.54
C GLU A 232 -5.25 -21.26 -16.91
N ALA A 233 -6.24 -20.42 -17.23
CA ALA A 233 -6.27 -19.67 -18.48
C ALA A 233 -5.27 -18.50 -18.47
N GLY A 234 -4.83 -18.03 -17.30
CA GLY A 234 -3.91 -16.91 -17.12
C GLY A 234 -4.56 -15.60 -16.71
N SER A 235 -5.85 -15.58 -16.36
CA SER A 235 -6.47 -14.42 -15.73
C SER A 235 -6.14 -14.38 -14.24
N PHE A 236 -5.88 -13.18 -13.73
CA PHE A 236 -5.60 -12.93 -12.33
C PHE A 236 -6.61 -11.93 -11.76
N GLY A 237 -7.20 -12.28 -10.62
CA GLY A 237 -8.16 -11.40 -9.98
C GLY A 237 -8.58 -11.89 -8.61
N ILE A 238 -9.56 -11.19 -8.06
CA ILE A 238 -10.10 -11.43 -6.72
C ILE A 238 -11.49 -12.03 -6.89
N VAL A 239 -11.70 -13.18 -6.29
CA VAL A 239 -12.97 -13.91 -6.29
C VAL A 239 -13.56 -13.84 -4.89
N TYR A 240 -14.87 -13.59 -4.80
CA TYR A 240 -15.55 -13.51 -3.53
C TYR A 240 -16.97 -14.10 -3.55
N GLY A 241 -17.45 -14.45 -2.36
CA GLY A 241 -18.74 -15.10 -2.15
C GLY A 241 -18.65 -16.61 -2.04
N ASN A 242 -19.74 -17.25 -1.62
CA ASN A 242 -19.76 -18.67 -1.27
C ASN A 242 -19.59 -19.61 -2.49
N SER A 243 -19.64 -19.06 -3.71
CA SER A 243 -19.49 -19.80 -4.98
C SER A 243 -18.98 -18.92 -6.13
N SER A 244 -18.04 -17.99 -5.87
CA SER A 244 -17.57 -17.02 -6.89
C SER A 244 -18.70 -16.14 -7.45
N ASP A 245 -19.62 -15.70 -6.60
CA ASP A 245 -20.77 -14.86 -6.96
C ASP A 245 -20.34 -13.50 -7.54
N GLY A 246 -19.10 -13.07 -7.25
CA GLY A 246 -18.45 -11.93 -7.89
C GLY A 246 -16.95 -12.13 -8.09
N ALA A 247 -16.43 -11.55 -9.19
CA ALA A 247 -15.02 -11.54 -9.52
C ALA A 247 -14.59 -10.12 -9.95
N ALA A 248 -13.45 -9.67 -9.41
CA ALA A 248 -12.78 -8.44 -9.82
C ALA A 248 -11.48 -8.80 -10.54
N TYR A 249 -11.44 -8.55 -11.84
CA TYR A 249 -10.24 -8.79 -12.65
C TYR A 249 -9.19 -7.72 -12.38
N ILE A 250 -7.97 -8.18 -12.10
CA ILE A 250 -6.77 -7.34 -12.07
C ILE A 250 -6.10 -7.43 -13.45
N TYR A 251 -6.04 -8.64 -13.99
CA TYR A 251 -5.63 -8.94 -15.34
C TYR A 251 -6.56 -10.00 -15.91
N LYS A 252 -7.09 -9.77 -17.11
CA LYS A 252 -7.91 -10.75 -17.83
C LYS A 252 -7.13 -11.21 -19.05
N ASN A 253 -7.01 -12.52 -19.22
CA ASN A 253 -6.53 -13.06 -20.48
C ASN A 253 -7.65 -12.95 -21.53
N ASP A 254 -7.37 -12.31 -22.66
CA ASP A 254 -8.36 -12.10 -23.72
C ASP A 254 -8.84 -13.42 -24.36
N ASP A 255 -8.02 -14.47 -24.29
CA ASP A 255 -8.36 -15.81 -24.77
C ASP A 255 -9.27 -16.59 -23.79
N ASP A 256 -9.56 -16.04 -22.61
CA ASP A 256 -10.42 -16.68 -21.61
C ASP A 256 -11.89 -16.23 -21.73
N ASN A 257 -12.71 -17.17 -22.22
CA ASN A 257 -14.17 -17.04 -22.28
C ASN A 257 -14.87 -17.69 -21.07
N GLY A 258 -14.14 -18.41 -20.20
CA GLY A 258 -14.68 -19.22 -19.09
C GLY A 258 -14.98 -18.42 -17.83
N GLY A 259 -14.39 -17.25 -17.67
CA GLY A 259 -14.58 -16.40 -16.50
C GLY A 259 -13.69 -16.82 -15.32
N LEU A 260 -13.42 -15.89 -14.40
CA LEU A 260 -12.57 -16.14 -13.25
C LEU A 260 -13.35 -16.96 -12.22
N THR A 261 -12.91 -18.19 -11.96
CA THR A 261 -13.57 -19.11 -11.04
C THR A 261 -12.79 -19.29 -9.75
N ALA A 262 -13.48 -19.73 -8.69
CA ALA A 262 -12.83 -20.11 -7.45
C ALA A 262 -11.85 -21.28 -7.68
N PRO A 263 -10.78 -21.41 -6.87
CA PRO A 263 -9.80 -22.48 -7.02
C PRO A 263 -10.44 -23.87 -7.07
N SER A 264 -10.18 -24.61 -8.14
CA SER A 264 -10.65 -26.00 -8.29
C SER A 264 -9.68 -26.99 -7.63
N ARG A 265 -10.21 -28.08 -7.06
CA ARG A 265 -9.41 -29.21 -6.58
C ARG A 265 -9.11 -30.25 -7.67
N GLN A 266 -9.74 -30.13 -8.85
CA GLN A 266 -9.50 -31.05 -9.95
C GLN A 266 -8.22 -30.65 -10.67
N SER A 267 -7.21 -31.53 -10.65
CA SER A 267 -5.98 -31.38 -11.43
C SER A 267 -6.32 -31.64 -12.90
N THR A 268 -6.63 -30.58 -13.66
CA THR A 268 -6.58 -30.64 -15.11
C THR A 268 -5.13 -30.42 -15.53
N ARG A 269 -4.64 -31.23 -16.48
CA ARG A 269 -3.28 -31.04 -17.02
C ARG A 269 -3.13 -29.60 -17.48
N LEU A 270 -2.17 -28.88 -16.88
CA LEU A 270 -1.80 -27.54 -17.31
C LEU A 270 -1.31 -27.61 -18.77
N SER A 271 -2.10 -27.09 -19.70
CA SER A 271 -1.72 -27.03 -21.12
C SER A 271 -0.60 -26.02 -21.36
N VAL A 272 -0.48 -25.02 -20.47
CA VAL A 272 0.53 -23.97 -20.50
C VAL A 272 0.98 -23.68 -19.07
N LEU A 273 2.28 -23.74 -18.82
CA LEU A 273 2.83 -23.41 -17.49
C LEU A 273 2.80 -21.90 -17.29
N ARG A 274 2.22 -21.46 -16.18
CA ARG A 274 2.08 -20.06 -15.81
C ARG A 274 2.50 -19.88 -14.35
N ARG A 275 3.02 -18.70 -14.03
CA ARG A 275 3.32 -18.29 -12.64
C ARG A 275 3.18 -16.79 -12.48
N LEU A 276 2.68 -16.36 -11.34
CA LEU A 276 2.64 -14.96 -10.94
C LEU A 276 3.69 -14.76 -9.84
N SER A 277 4.75 -14.01 -10.11
CA SER A 277 5.88 -13.87 -9.19
C SER A 277 6.09 -12.41 -8.80
N LEU A 278 6.26 -12.18 -7.50
CA LEU A 278 6.71 -10.93 -6.90
C LEU A 278 8.23 -10.89 -6.92
N GLU A 279 8.80 -10.06 -7.76
CA GLU A 279 10.25 -9.96 -7.94
C GLU A 279 10.92 -9.14 -6.83
N THR A 280 12.22 -9.33 -6.66
CA THR A 280 13.06 -8.56 -5.72
C THR A 280 13.15 -7.07 -6.04
N ASN A 281 12.72 -6.64 -7.23
CA ASN A 281 12.56 -5.23 -7.58
C ASN A 281 11.19 -4.64 -7.15
N GLY A 282 10.32 -5.43 -6.52
CA GLY A 282 8.99 -5.04 -6.05
C GLY A 282 7.88 -5.13 -7.09
N ASN A 283 8.15 -5.56 -8.32
CA ASN A 283 7.12 -5.70 -9.34
C ASN A 283 6.48 -7.09 -9.30
N LEU A 284 5.18 -7.15 -9.53
CA LEU A 284 4.43 -8.39 -9.69
C LEU A 284 4.29 -8.68 -11.18
N ARG A 285 4.77 -9.85 -11.63
CA ARG A 285 4.75 -10.23 -13.05
C ARG A 285 4.12 -11.58 -13.27
N LEU A 286 3.27 -11.65 -14.29
CA LEU A 286 2.73 -12.89 -14.82
C LEU A 286 3.65 -13.40 -15.92
N TYR A 287 4.10 -14.63 -15.78
CA TYR A 287 4.94 -15.33 -16.73
C TYR A 287 4.20 -16.50 -17.36
N ARG A 288 4.40 -16.66 -18.66
CA ARG A 288 4.04 -17.84 -19.44
C ARG A 288 5.30 -18.56 -19.88
N TRP A 289 5.34 -19.88 -19.73
CA TRP A 289 6.38 -20.69 -20.34
C TRP A 289 6.09 -20.85 -21.83
N ASP A 290 7.08 -20.53 -22.66
CA ASP A 290 6.96 -20.63 -24.10
C ASP A 290 8.14 -21.46 -24.64
N ASP A 291 7.81 -22.54 -25.36
CA ASP A 291 8.77 -23.51 -25.87
C ASP A 291 9.43 -23.08 -27.19
N ASP A 292 8.96 -21.99 -27.82
CA ASP A 292 9.51 -21.53 -29.10
C ASP A 292 9.53 -20.00 -29.23
N VAL A 293 10.35 -19.35 -28.39
CA VAL A 293 10.67 -17.93 -28.54
C VAL A 293 11.98 -17.80 -29.30
N ASN A 294 11.89 -17.54 -30.61
CA ASN A 294 13.06 -17.47 -31.51
C ASN A 294 13.95 -18.73 -31.43
N GLY A 295 13.36 -19.92 -31.27
CA GLY A 295 14.08 -21.18 -31.12
C GLY A 295 14.67 -21.44 -29.72
N SER A 296 14.27 -20.67 -28.70
CA SER A 296 14.67 -20.86 -27.30
C SER A 296 13.46 -21.05 -26.39
N ARG A 297 13.59 -21.94 -25.40
CA ARG A 297 12.56 -22.16 -24.37
C ARG A 297 12.83 -21.23 -23.19
N GLN A 298 11.88 -20.38 -22.85
CA GLN A 298 12.06 -19.41 -21.77
C GLN A 298 10.73 -18.92 -21.18
N TRP A 299 10.81 -18.35 -19.98
CA TRP A 299 9.70 -17.61 -19.38
C TRP A 299 9.53 -16.27 -20.07
N VAL A 300 8.34 -16.03 -20.63
CA VAL A 300 7.95 -14.77 -21.26
C VAL A 300 7.03 -13.99 -20.32
N PRO A 301 7.33 -12.71 -20.02
CA PRO A 301 6.43 -11.88 -19.24
C PRO A 301 5.21 -11.49 -20.10
N GLU A 302 4.01 -11.77 -19.60
CA GLU A 302 2.76 -11.38 -20.26
C GLU A 302 2.15 -10.12 -19.65
N TRP A 303 2.33 -9.95 -18.35
CA TRP A 303 1.77 -8.81 -17.62
C TRP A 303 2.67 -8.39 -16.46
N ALA A 304 2.63 -7.10 -16.12
CA ALA A 304 3.29 -6.52 -14.97
C ALA A 304 2.36 -5.52 -14.28
N ALA A 305 2.30 -5.56 -12.95
CA ALA A 305 1.46 -4.64 -12.17
C ALA A 305 1.89 -3.18 -12.32
N VAL A 306 3.21 -2.94 -12.29
CA VAL A 306 3.79 -1.59 -12.37
C VAL A 306 4.58 -1.44 -13.67
N GLN A 307 4.21 -0.45 -14.50
CA GLN A 307 4.85 -0.24 -15.81
C GLN A 307 6.18 0.51 -15.71
N LYS A 308 6.27 1.54 -14.85
CA LYS A 308 7.51 2.31 -14.66
C LYS A 308 8.21 1.85 -13.38
N PRO A 309 9.48 1.43 -13.45
CA PRO A 309 10.22 1.00 -12.27
C PRO A 309 10.30 2.05 -11.15
N CYS A 310 10.37 3.34 -11.49
CA CYS A 310 10.35 4.45 -10.52
C CYS A 310 8.94 4.82 -10.03
N ASP A 311 7.93 3.96 -10.19
CA ASP A 311 6.70 4.04 -9.41
C ASP A 311 6.77 3.08 -8.19
N ILE A 312 7.78 2.20 -8.15
CA ILE A 312 8.00 1.23 -7.07
C ILE A 312 8.87 1.87 -5.98
N ALA A 313 8.30 2.04 -4.79
CA ALA A 313 9.02 2.55 -3.63
C ALA A 313 10.15 1.61 -3.19
N GLY A 314 11.24 2.13 -2.62
CA GLY A 314 12.34 1.32 -2.09
C GLY A 314 13.36 0.82 -3.12
N ILE A 315 13.12 0.99 -4.43
CA ILE A 315 14.01 0.48 -5.49
C ILE A 315 15.45 1.01 -5.39
N CYS A 316 15.61 2.27 -4.98
CA CYS A 316 16.90 2.94 -4.82
C CYS A 316 17.37 3.10 -3.36
N GLY A 317 16.64 2.54 -2.38
CA GLY A 317 16.87 2.81 -0.96
C GLY A 317 16.82 4.32 -0.67
N ASN A 318 17.78 4.86 0.07
CA ASN A 318 17.93 6.31 0.32
C ASN A 318 18.52 7.07 -0.88
N GLY A 319 18.09 6.71 -2.08
CA GLY A 319 18.49 7.32 -3.35
C GLY A 319 17.28 7.85 -4.12
N ILE A 320 17.57 8.49 -5.24
CA ILE A 320 16.61 9.05 -6.18
C ILE A 320 16.56 8.14 -7.40
N CYS A 321 15.37 7.66 -7.73
CA CYS A 321 15.09 6.89 -8.93
C CYS A 321 14.88 7.83 -10.11
N SER A 322 15.64 7.59 -11.18
CA SER A 322 15.47 8.23 -12.49
C SER A 322 15.28 7.13 -13.54
N LEU A 323 14.48 7.39 -14.57
CA LEU A 323 14.32 6.44 -15.67
C LEU A 323 15.46 6.61 -16.67
N ASP A 324 16.01 5.51 -17.17
CA ASP A 324 16.98 5.57 -18.28
C ASP A 324 16.32 6.12 -19.55
N LYS A 325 17.11 6.44 -20.57
CA LYS A 325 16.65 7.00 -21.86
C LYS A 325 15.59 6.14 -22.54
N SER A 326 15.65 4.81 -22.36
CA SER A 326 14.66 3.87 -22.88
C SER A 326 13.34 3.86 -22.09
N LYS A 327 13.31 4.49 -20.90
CA LYS A 327 12.21 4.46 -19.92
C LYS A 327 11.84 3.07 -19.41
N THR A 328 12.70 2.06 -19.61
CA THR A 328 12.45 0.67 -19.23
C THR A 328 13.23 0.22 -17.99
N SER A 329 14.26 0.97 -17.58
CA SER A 329 15.11 0.65 -16.44
C SER A 329 15.22 1.84 -15.48
N ALA A 330 15.39 1.54 -14.18
CA ALA A 330 15.67 2.51 -13.14
C ALA A 330 17.18 2.74 -13.01
N SER A 331 17.56 3.99 -12.80
CA SER A 331 18.92 4.44 -12.47
C SER A 331 18.89 5.18 -11.14
N CYS A 332 19.72 4.74 -10.20
CA CYS A 332 19.75 5.27 -8.83
C CYS A 332 20.92 6.24 -8.61
N THR A 333 20.60 7.44 -8.12
CA THR A 333 21.56 8.44 -7.64
C THR A 333 21.38 8.66 -6.13
N CYS A 334 22.45 8.82 -5.37
CA CYS A 334 22.35 8.88 -3.91
C CYS A 334 21.96 10.26 -3.41
N LEU A 335 21.14 10.30 -2.37
CA LEU A 335 20.78 11.54 -1.69
C LEU A 335 22.02 12.17 -1.03
N PRO A 336 22.07 13.51 -0.91
CA PRO A 336 23.13 14.19 -0.19
C PRO A 336 23.33 13.62 1.23
N GLY A 337 24.57 13.24 1.58
CA GLY A 337 24.89 12.61 2.86
C GLY A 337 24.83 11.08 2.89
N THR A 338 24.40 10.45 1.79
CA THR A 338 24.39 9.00 1.59
C THR A 338 25.44 8.59 0.56
N ALA A 339 25.85 7.32 0.58
CA ALA A 339 26.84 6.78 -0.35
C ALA A 339 26.41 5.41 -0.88
N LYS A 340 26.95 5.03 -2.04
CA LYS A 340 26.73 3.69 -2.59
C LYS A 340 27.45 2.65 -1.74
N VAL A 341 26.74 1.64 -1.30
CA VAL A 341 27.30 0.52 -0.53
C VAL A 341 27.03 -0.79 -1.28
N GLY A 342 28.07 -1.60 -1.45
CA GLY A 342 27.98 -2.93 -2.04
C GLY A 342 27.88 -2.99 -3.58
N PRO A 343 27.79 -4.22 -4.14
CA PRO A 343 27.85 -4.46 -5.59
C PRO A 343 26.62 -3.98 -6.37
N ASN A 344 25.47 -3.78 -5.71
CA ASN A 344 24.21 -3.36 -6.35
C ASN A 344 24.05 -1.83 -6.50
N ASN A 345 25.11 -1.04 -6.25
CA ASN A 345 25.10 0.42 -6.39
C ASN A 345 23.96 1.14 -5.62
N GLN A 346 23.44 0.53 -4.55
CA GLN A 346 22.32 1.05 -3.77
C GLN A 346 22.81 2.02 -2.70
N CYS A 347 21.98 3.03 -2.42
CA CYS A 347 22.35 4.15 -1.54
C CYS A 347 22.03 3.81 -0.08
N SER A 348 23.02 3.98 0.80
CA SER A 348 22.89 3.74 2.23
C SER A 348 23.51 4.90 3.03
N ASP A 349 23.04 5.07 4.25
CA ASP A 349 23.54 6.13 5.13
C ASP A 349 24.98 5.86 5.56
N ASN A 350 25.82 6.89 5.53
CA ASN A 350 27.22 6.75 5.91
C ASN A 350 27.43 6.77 7.43
N SER A 351 26.58 7.49 8.19
CA SER A 351 26.55 7.50 9.66
C SER A 351 25.62 8.62 10.18
N SER A 352 24.65 8.26 11.03
CA SER A 352 23.95 9.13 12.00
C SER A 352 23.20 10.39 11.48
N LEU A 353 22.44 10.29 10.39
CA LEU A 353 21.68 11.46 9.88
C LEU A 353 20.61 12.02 10.84
N THR A 354 20.24 11.30 11.90
CA THR A 354 19.30 11.82 12.90
C THR A 354 19.55 11.18 14.27
N LYS A 355 20.51 11.71 15.03
CA LYS A 355 20.45 11.61 16.50
C LYS A 355 20.44 13.01 17.10
N ASN A 356 19.31 13.26 17.76
CA ASN A 356 18.94 14.30 18.72
C ASN A 356 19.69 15.62 18.61
N CYS A 357 18.96 16.68 18.24
CA CYS A 357 19.20 17.98 18.86
C CYS A 357 19.30 17.76 20.37
N ASP A 358 20.48 17.96 20.95
CA ASP A 358 20.70 17.75 22.37
C ASP A 358 19.79 18.71 23.15
N SER A 359 18.79 18.18 23.87
CA SER A 359 17.73 18.95 24.53
C SER A 359 18.23 19.92 25.60
N ARG A 360 19.53 19.89 25.90
CA ARG A 360 20.20 20.79 26.85
C ARG A 360 20.77 22.07 26.24
N HIS A 361 20.90 22.21 24.92
CA HIS A 361 21.41 23.44 24.29
C HIS A 361 20.51 23.87 23.12
N GLY A 362 19.91 25.06 23.24
CA GLY A 362 18.98 25.61 22.25
C GLY A 362 19.50 25.62 20.82
N ASN A 363 18.55 25.48 19.87
CA ASN A 363 18.66 25.58 18.41
C ASN A 363 20.08 25.82 17.88
N LYS A 364 20.85 24.73 17.74
CA LYS A 364 22.10 24.74 16.97
C LYS A 364 21.79 24.63 15.48
N THR A 365 21.05 25.60 14.92
CA THR A 365 20.86 25.77 13.47
C THR A 365 22.19 25.91 12.72
N SER A 366 23.28 26.27 13.40
CA SER A 366 24.64 26.35 12.84
C SER A 366 25.31 25.00 12.57
N GLN A 367 24.75 23.87 13.01
CA GLN A 367 25.35 22.53 12.82
C GLN A 367 24.85 21.78 11.59
N PHE A 368 23.81 22.30 10.93
CA PHE A 368 23.18 21.64 9.79
C PHE A 368 23.05 22.65 8.64
N ARG A 369 23.06 22.13 7.41
CA ARG A 369 22.78 22.90 6.20
C ARG A 369 21.74 22.17 5.36
N ILE A 370 21.00 22.92 4.57
CA ILE A 370 20.08 22.36 3.59
C ILE A 370 20.83 22.15 2.27
N SER A 371 20.75 20.93 1.75
CA SER A 371 21.17 20.58 0.40
C SER A 371 19.94 20.53 -0.50
N MET A 372 19.92 21.35 -1.54
CA MET A 372 18.81 21.38 -2.52
C MET A 372 19.03 20.32 -3.60
N VAL A 373 18.00 19.56 -3.90
CA VAL A 373 17.93 18.61 -5.00
C VAL A 373 16.71 18.97 -5.86
N GLN A 374 16.98 19.46 -7.06
CA GLN A 374 15.94 19.91 -7.98
C GLN A 374 15.28 18.71 -8.68
N GLN A 375 14.04 18.90 -9.11
CA GLN A 375 13.28 17.91 -9.88
C GLN A 375 13.17 16.57 -9.15
N THR A 376 12.85 16.61 -7.86
CA THR A 376 12.84 15.42 -7.01
C THR A 376 11.68 15.49 -6.04
N ASN A 377 10.93 14.39 -5.99
CA ASN A 377 9.91 14.12 -4.99
C ASN A 377 10.26 12.81 -4.27
N TYR A 378 9.40 12.39 -3.35
CA TYR A 378 9.70 11.36 -2.37
C TYR A 378 8.48 10.50 -2.06
N TYR A 379 8.68 9.20 -1.82
CA TYR A 379 7.59 8.31 -1.38
C TYR A 379 7.42 8.42 0.13
N TYR A 380 6.28 8.93 0.61
CA TYR A 380 6.08 9.10 2.06
C TYR A 380 4.86 8.36 2.57
N SER A 381 4.95 7.81 3.77
CA SER A 381 3.78 7.41 4.55
C SER A 381 3.23 8.61 5.31
N GLY A 382 1.94 8.57 5.68
CA GLY A 382 1.34 9.65 6.49
C GLY A 382 2.07 9.90 7.81
N PHE A 383 2.73 8.88 8.37
CA PHE A 383 3.52 8.98 9.60
C PHE A 383 4.87 9.70 9.42
N SER A 384 5.44 9.66 8.23
CA SER A 384 6.69 10.37 7.93
C SER A 384 6.49 11.89 7.87
N VAL A 385 5.25 12.37 7.83
CA VAL A 385 4.92 13.79 7.76
C VAL A 385 4.91 14.42 9.15
N ILE A 386 5.72 15.46 9.34
CA ILE A 386 5.67 16.35 10.51
C ILE A 386 4.66 17.47 10.28
N ALA A 387 4.71 18.11 9.12
CA ALA A 387 3.86 19.23 8.77
C ALA A 387 3.64 19.34 7.26
N ASN A 388 2.51 19.92 6.87
CA ASN A 388 2.21 20.30 5.49
C ASN A 388 1.79 21.78 5.47
N TYR A 389 2.53 22.60 4.73
CA TYR A 389 2.23 24.03 4.54
C TYR A 389 1.77 24.29 3.11
N SER A 390 0.62 24.94 2.96
CA SER A 390 0.05 25.32 1.65
C SER A 390 0.19 26.82 1.33
N ASP A 391 0.74 27.61 2.26
CA ASP A 391 0.83 29.07 2.19
C ASP A 391 2.29 29.57 2.14
N ILE A 392 3.26 28.68 1.92
CA ILE A 392 4.66 29.05 1.80
C ILE A 392 4.88 29.86 0.52
N GLN A 393 5.19 31.14 0.72
CA GLN A 393 5.31 32.14 -0.35
C GLN A 393 6.55 31.96 -1.25
N THR A 394 7.56 31.18 -0.81
CA THR A 394 8.83 31.03 -1.53
C THR A 394 9.42 29.64 -1.31
N VAL A 395 9.94 29.01 -2.37
CA VAL A 395 10.55 27.66 -2.35
C VAL A 395 11.57 27.49 -1.22
N SER A 396 12.43 28.49 -0.96
CA SER A 396 13.49 28.41 0.07
C SER A 396 12.96 28.30 1.50
N LYS A 397 11.79 28.90 1.80
CA LYS A 397 11.20 28.87 3.15
C LYS A 397 10.79 27.45 3.55
N CYS A 398 10.53 26.56 2.59
CA CYS A 398 10.26 25.16 2.86
C CYS A 398 11.48 24.46 3.47
N GLY A 399 12.66 24.67 2.87
CA GLY A 399 13.93 24.20 3.43
C GLY A 399 14.25 24.82 4.80
N ASP A 400 13.97 26.11 4.98
CA ASP A 400 14.17 26.79 6.27
C ASP A 400 13.28 26.20 7.38
N ALA A 401 12.04 25.81 7.05
CA ALA A 401 11.14 25.15 7.99
C ALA A 401 11.72 23.82 8.50
N CYS A 402 12.30 23.00 7.60
CA CYS A 402 13.00 21.78 8.01
C CYS A 402 14.28 22.05 8.82
N LEU A 403 15.01 23.12 8.49
CA LEU A 403 16.22 23.48 9.23
C LEU A 403 15.90 23.89 10.67
N ALA A 404 14.76 24.54 10.90
CA ALA A 404 14.28 24.96 12.21
C ALA A 404 13.72 23.80 13.06
N ASP A 405 13.22 22.74 12.43
CA ASP A 405 12.67 21.56 13.10
C ASP A 405 13.76 20.52 13.40
N CYS A 406 13.81 20.02 14.63
CA CYS A 406 14.83 19.07 15.08
C CYS A 406 14.59 17.62 14.65
N GLU A 407 13.33 17.23 14.43
CA GLU A 407 12.95 15.91 13.94
C GLU A 407 13.03 15.83 12.41
N CYS A 408 13.02 16.99 11.72
CA CYS A 408 13.06 17.01 10.27
C CYS A 408 14.39 16.49 9.70
N VAL A 409 14.27 15.54 8.77
CA VAL A 409 15.35 15.03 7.90
C VAL A 409 15.33 15.72 6.55
N ALA A 410 14.15 16.02 6.01
CA ALA A 410 14.01 16.70 4.73
C ALA A 410 12.65 17.37 4.55
N SER A 411 12.55 18.26 3.57
CA SER A 411 11.29 18.85 3.14
C SER A 411 11.16 18.88 1.62
N VAL A 412 9.94 18.74 1.10
CA VAL A 412 9.64 18.78 -0.34
C VAL A 412 8.72 19.95 -0.63
N TYR A 413 9.14 20.82 -1.55
CA TYR A 413 8.30 21.88 -2.10
C TYR A 413 7.84 21.50 -3.50
N GLY A 414 6.54 21.58 -3.79
CA GLY A 414 5.99 21.26 -5.10
C GLY A 414 4.68 22.00 -5.35
N PHE A 415 4.01 21.64 -6.45
CA PHE A 415 2.69 22.16 -6.80
C PHE A 415 1.72 21.01 -7.05
N GLU A 416 0.51 21.14 -6.51
CA GLU A 416 -0.61 20.23 -6.74
C GLU A 416 -1.80 21.08 -7.20
N ASP A 417 -2.29 20.86 -8.41
CA ASP A 417 -3.36 21.66 -9.05
C ASP A 417 -3.13 23.19 -8.93
N GLU A 418 -1.91 23.63 -9.26
CA GLU A 418 -1.43 25.02 -9.16
C GLU A 418 -1.28 25.58 -7.73
N ASN A 419 -1.61 24.82 -6.69
CA ASN A 419 -1.40 25.21 -5.31
C ASN A 419 -0.01 24.75 -4.82
N PRO A 420 0.82 25.64 -4.24
CA PRO A 420 2.09 25.23 -3.67
C PRO A 420 1.85 24.41 -2.40
N TYR A 421 2.63 23.34 -2.24
CA TYR A 421 2.70 22.59 -1.00
C TYR A 421 4.15 22.50 -0.50
N CYS A 422 4.30 22.34 0.80
CA CYS A 422 5.57 22.07 1.45
C CYS A 422 5.38 21.02 2.54
N TRP A 423 5.89 19.82 2.28
CA TRP A 423 5.92 18.73 3.25
C TRP A 423 7.21 18.76 4.03
N VAL A 424 7.13 18.69 5.36
CA VAL A 424 8.28 18.56 6.27
C VAL A 424 8.27 17.14 6.81
N LEU A 425 9.38 16.41 6.66
CA LEU A 425 9.44 14.97 6.83
C LEU A 425 10.46 14.56 7.90
N ARG A 426 10.09 13.58 8.75
CA ARG A 426 10.98 12.99 9.78
C ARG A 426 11.85 11.85 9.26
N SER A 427 11.58 11.33 8.06
CA SER A 427 12.26 10.16 7.49
C SER A 427 12.27 10.21 5.97
N LEU A 428 13.31 9.60 5.37
CA LEU A 428 13.46 9.35 3.93
C LEU A 428 13.61 7.85 3.56
N ASP A 429 13.10 6.95 4.39
CA ASP A 429 13.27 5.49 4.31
C ASP A 429 12.85 4.80 2.98
N PHE A 430 11.82 5.30 2.28
CA PHE A 430 11.31 4.73 1.03
C PHE A 430 11.99 5.21 -0.27
N GLY A 431 12.92 6.17 -0.19
CA GLY A 431 13.59 6.75 -1.36
C GLY A 431 12.82 7.82 -2.14
N GLY A 432 13.55 8.53 -3.01
CA GLY A 432 13.03 9.58 -3.88
C GLY A 432 12.86 9.14 -5.33
N TYR A 433 12.16 9.96 -6.11
CA TYR A 433 12.03 9.80 -7.56
C TYR A 433 12.09 11.15 -8.27
N GLU A 434 12.47 11.12 -9.54
CA GLU A 434 12.55 12.30 -10.38
C GLU A 434 11.15 12.86 -10.68
N ASP A 435 10.92 14.10 -10.26
CA ASP A 435 9.66 14.82 -10.46
C ASP A 435 9.94 16.28 -10.81
N PRO A 436 9.76 16.69 -12.09
CA PRO A 436 10.09 18.03 -12.55
C PRO A 436 9.39 19.18 -11.80
N GLY A 437 8.24 18.91 -11.18
CA GLY A 437 7.44 19.90 -10.46
C GLY A 437 7.89 20.16 -9.01
N SER A 438 8.80 19.33 -8.48
CA SER A 438 9.13 19.32 -7.05
C SER A 438 10.61 19.58 -6.79
N THR A 439 10.91 20.12 -5.62
CA THR A 439 12.27 20.37 -5.12
C THR A 439 12.39 19.79 -3.72
N LEU A 440 13.35 18.87 -3.55
CA LEU A 440 13.67 18.25 -2.28
C LEU A 440 14.80 19.03 -1.58
N PHE A 441 14.64 19.21 -0.28
CA PHE A 441 15.60 19.87 0.60
C PHE A 441 16.03 18.88 1.68
N VAL A 442 17.26 18.38 1.59
CA VAL A 442 17.80 17.39 2.53
C VAL A 442 18.63 18.10 3.60
N LYS A 443 18.35 17.82 4.87
CA LYS A 443 19.12 18.34 6.00
C LYS A 443 20.37 17.49 6.17
N VAL A 444 21.54 18.10 5.98
CA VAL A 444 22.84 17.42 6.08
C VAL A 444 23.77 18.14 7.03
N ARG A 445 24.71 17.40 7.64
CA ARG A 445 25.80 18.03 8.38
C ARG A 445 26.81 18.66 7.39
N PRO A 446 27.40 19.82 7.71
CA PRO A 446 28.59 20.30 7.00
C PRO A 446 29.70 19.26 7.15
N ASN A 447 30.23 18.74 6.04
CA ASN A 447 31.45 17.93 6.11
C ASN A 447 32.63 18.82 6.50
N ASP A 448 33.35 18.47 7.56
CA ASP A 448 34.71 18.96 7.78
C ASP A 448 35.64 18.30 6.75
N THR A 449 36.25 19.13 5.90
CA THR A 449 37.33 18.85 4.93
C THR A 449 36.99 18.23 3.57
N ALA A 450 37.25 19.04 2.52
CA ALA A 450 38.05 18.65 1.36
C ALA A 450 38.78 19.91 0.84
N SER A 451 39.89 20.25 1.48
CA SER A 451 40.89 21.15 0.90
C SER A 451 41.69 20.34 -0.11
N GLU A 452 41.30 20.40 -1.37
CA GLU A 452 42.22 20.11 -2.47
C GLU A 452 43.05 21.36 -2.74
N GLY A 453 44.13 21.49 -1.98
CA GLY A 453 45.20 22.43 -2.27
C GLY A 453 45.92 22.02 -3.55
N ASN A 454 45.46 22.52 -4.70
CA ASN A 454 46.21 22.38 -5.94
C ASN A 454 47.15 23.60 -6.11
N ARG A 455 48.43 23.39 -5.80
CA ARG A 455 49.53 24.29 -6.15
C ARG A 455 49.74 24.24 -7.67
N GLY A 456 49.14 25.21 -8.37
CA GLY A 456 49.36 25.45 -9.80
C GLY A 456 50.15 26.74 -10.03
N ARG A 457 51.32 26.58 -10.64
CA ARG A 457 52.38 27.56 -10.93
C ARG A 457 51.94 28.89 -11.57
N SER A 458 52.65 29.92 -11.13
CA SER A 458 52.82 31.23 -11.77
C SER A 458 53.19 31.11 -13.25
N GLY A 459 52.52 31.89 -14.10
CA GLY A 459 52.87 32.13 -15.50
C GLY A 459 52.37 33.51 -15.89
N ASP A 460 53.30 34.46 -15.89
CA ASP A 460 53.14 35.86 -16.28
C ASP A 460 53.03 35.97 -17.81
N SER A 461 52.19 36.88 -18.31
CA SER A 461 52.39 37.62 -19.57
C SER A 461 51.22 38.56 -19.84
N SER A 462 51.52 39.85 -19.75
CA SER A 462 50.85 40.96 -20.42
C SER A 462 50.91 40.81 -21.95
N ASP A 463 49.89 41.23 -22.70
CA ASP A 463 49.93 42.48 -23.49
C ASP A 463 48.59 42.77 -24.23
N GLY A 464 48.30 44.07 -24.39
CA GLY A 464 47.95 44.63 -25.71
C GLY A 464 46.50 44.69 -26.23
N SER A 465 45.89 45.88 -26.05
CA SER A 465 45.29 46.70 -27.12
C SER A 465 43.82 46.52 -27.58
N GLY A 466 43.07 47.64 -27.54
CA GLY A 466 42.45 48.14 -28.77
C GLY A 466 40.91 48.10 -28.91
N SER A 467 40.23 49.04 -28.24
CA SER A 467 39.02 49.79 -28.64
C SER A 467 37.93 49.16 -29.55
N LYS A 468 36.65 49.32 -29.14
CA LYS A 468 35.55 49.88 -29.97
C LYS A 468 34.35 50.22 -29.08
N LYS A 469 33.99 51.51 -29.01
CA LYS A 469 32.75 52.01 -28.39
C LYS A 469 31.63 51.93 -29.44
N ILE A 470 30.51 51.28 -29.14
CA ILE A 470 29.25 51.39 -29.90
C ILE A 470 28.08 51.57 -28.91
N LEU A 471 27.19 52.48 -29.29
CA LEU A 471 26.06 53.05 -28.56
C LEU A 471 25.10 52.03 -27.93
N VAL A 472 24.99 52.03 -26.60
CA VAL A 472 23.96 51.29 -25.82
C VAL A 472 22.83 52.20 -25.31
N ILE A 473 22.96 53.52 -25.49
CA ILE A 473 22.05 54.50 -24.88
C ILE A 473 20.62 54.49 -25.46
N PRO A 474 20.37 54.35 -26.79
CA PRO A 474 18.99 54.43 -27.30
C PRO A 474 18.15 53.18 -27.01
N ILE A 475 18.76 52.01 -26.86
CA ILE A 475 18.05 50.74 -26.58
C ILE A 475 17.61 50.67 -25.11
N VAL A 476 18.44 51.17 -24.18
CA VAL A 476 18.06 51.22 -22.76
C VAL A 476 16.95 52.23 -22.51
N LEU A 477 16.95 53.35 -23.23
CA LEU A 477 15.87 54.34 -23.17
C LEU A 477 14.57 53.83 -23.79
N SER A 478 14.62 53.07 -24.89
CA SER A 478 13.40 52.49 -25.47
C SER A 478 12.81 51.40 -24.57
N MET A 479 13.64 50.54 -23.98
CA MET A 479 13.19 49.45 -23.11
C MET A 479 12.61 49.97 -21.79
N SER A 480 13.17 51.04 -21.22
CA SER A 480 12.63 51.65 -19.99
C SER A 480 11.26 52.32 -20.22
N VAL A 481 11.05 52.96 -21.37
CA VAL A 481 9.71 53.49 -21.75
C VAL A 481 8.71 52.37 -21.96
N LEU A 482 9.12 51.27 -22.59
CA LEU A 482 8.25 50.12 -22.86
C LEU A 482 7.84 49.39 -21.56
N ILE A 483 8.77 49.25 -20.61
CA ILE A 483 8.50 48.73 -19.27
C ILE A 483 7.55 49.67 -18.51
N GLY A 484 7.76 50.99 -18.58
CA GLY A 484 6.87 51.97 -17.96
C GLY A 484 5.43 51.89 -18.48
N LEU A 485 5.27 51.73 -19.80
CA LEU A 485 3.96 51.55 -20.43
C LEU A 485 3.29 50.23 -20.02
N LEU A 486 4.06 49.14 -19.92
CA LEU A 486 3.58 47.85 -19.40
C LEU A 486 3.12 47.95 -17.94
N CYS A 487 3.89 48.63 -17.09
CA CYS A 487 3.51 48.86 -15.69
C CYS A 487 2.25 49.73 -15.57
N LEU A 488 2.09 50.75 -16.42
CA LEU A 488 0.88 51.58 -16.48
C LEU A 488 -0.34 50.79 -16.98
N LEU A 489 -0.17 49.92 -17.97
CA LEU A 489 -1.22 49.01 -18.44
C LEU A 489 -1.62 48.01 -17.35
N LEU A 490 -0.65 47.40 -16.66
CA LEU A 490 -0.94 46.50 -15.54
C LEU A 490 -1.63 47.24 -14.39
N TYR A 491 -1.17 48.45 -14.05
CA TYR A 491 -1.82 49.31 -13.07
C TYR A 491 -3.26 49.63 -13.48
N TYR A 492 -3.49 50.00 -14.74
CA TYR A 492 -4.83 50.28 -15.25
C TYR A 492 -5.72 49.04 -15.24
N ASN A 493 -5.21 47.88 -15.64
CA ASN A 493 -5.98 46.62 -15.63
C ASN A 493 -6.30 46.17 -14.21
N VAL A 494 -5.36 46.28 -13.26
CA VAL A 494 -5.59 45.98 -11.84
C VAL A 494 -6.56 46.98 -11.23
N HIS A 495 -6.42 48.28 -11.53
CA HIS A 495 -7.33 49.30 -11.05
C HIS A 495 -8.74 49.09 -11.63
N ARG A 496 -8.86 48.79 -12.93
CA ARG A 496 -10.14 48.48 -13.61
C ARG A 496 -10.79 47.23 -13.02
N LYS A 497 -10.00 46.18 -12.74
CA LYS A 497 -10.49 44.95 -12.09
C LYS A 497 -10.94 45.22 -10.65
N ARG A 498 -10.22 46.08 -9.91
CA ARG A 498 -10.62 46.54 -8.56
C ARG A 498 -11.87 47.42 -8.58
N THR A 499 -12.02 48.32 -9.55
CA THR A 499 -13.23 49.16 -9.67
C THR A 499 -14.44 48.36 -10.14
N LEU A 500 -14.26 47.38 -11.04
CA LEU A 500 -15.33 46.45 -11.44
C LEU A 500 -15.75 45.55 -10.27
N LYS A 501 -14.79 45.07 -9.47
CA LYS A 501 -15.07 44.32 -8.23
C LYS A 501 -15.86 45.17 -7.22
N ARG A 502 -15.46 46.43 -7.02
CA ARG A 502 -16.22 47.37 -6.16
C ARG A 502 -17.61 47.73 -6.71
N ALA A 503 -17.78 47.77 -8.03
CA ALA A 503 -19.08 48.01 -8.66
C ALA A 503 -20.02 46.80 -8.54
N MET A 504 -19.47 45.58 -8.56
CA MET A 504 -20.20 44.33 -8.34
C MET A 504 -20.52 44.08 -6.86
N GLU A 505 -19.66 44.54 -5.94
CA GLU A 505 -19.91 44.54 -4.49
C GLU A 505 -20.90 45.63 -4.06
N SER A 506 -21.01 46.73 -4.83
CA SER A 506 -21.97 47.81 -4.55
C SER A 506 -23.41 47.51 -5.00
N SER A 507 -23.65 46.46 -5.79
CA SER A 507 -24.99 46.08 -6.27
C SER A 507 -25.66 44.95 -5.49
N LEU A 508 -24.99 44.38 -4.47
CA LEU A 508 -25.45 43.18 -3.74
C LEU A 508 -25.48 43.36 -2.22
N ILE A 509 -25.69 44.57 -1.71
CA ILE A 509 -25.96 44.77 -0.28
C ILE A 509 -27.48 44.72 -0.06
N LEU A 510 -28.02 43.50 -0.02
CA LEU A 510 -29.28 43.24 0.66
C LEU A 510 -28.93 42.81 2.08
N SER A 511 -29.28 43.63 3.08
CA SER A 511 -29.07 43.27 4.49
C SER A 511 -29.91 42.03 4.82
N GLY A 512 -29.25 40.93 5.17
CA GLY A 512 -29.89 39.69 5.64
C GLY A 512 -29.65 38.41 4.83
N ALA A 513 -28.81 38.41 3.79
CA ALA A 513 -28.47 37.16 3.10
C ALA A 513 -27.39 36.34 3.85
N PRO A 514 -27.49 34.99 3.90
CA PRO A 514 -26.49 34.15 4.54
C PRO A 514 -25.14 34.25 3.80
N MET A 515 -24.07 34.53 4.54
CA MET A 515 -22.70 34.45 4.03
C MET A 515 -22.24 32.99 4.05
N SER A 516 -21.99 32.42 2.88
CA SER A 516 -21.28 31.15 2.76
C SER A 516 -19.81 31.39 3.10
N PHE A 517 -19.35 30.89 4.25
CA PHE A 517 -17.93 30.81 4.56
C PHE A 517 -17.37 29.54 3.92
N SER A 518 -16.28 29.67 3.16
CA SER A 518 -15.56 28.48 2.70
C SER A 518 -14.92 27.77 3.89
N TYR A 519 -14.65 26.47 3.77
CA TYR A 519 -13.91 25.71 4.80
C TYR A 519 -12.63 26.45 5.25
N ARG A 520 -11.96 27.12 4.29
CA ARG A 520 -10.75 27.92 4.52
C ARG A 520 -11.02 29.18 5.36
N ASP A 521 -12.16 29.85 5.18
CA ASP A 521 -12.54 31.02 5.99
C ASP A 521 -12.80 30.63 7.46
N LEU A 522 -13.40 29.46 7.68
CA LEU A 522 -13.58 28.88 9.02
C LEU A 522 -12.24 28.46 9.63
N GLN A 523 -11.36 27.84 8.86
CA GLN A 523 -10.04 27.38 9.31
C GLN A 523 -9.10 28.54 9.68
N ILE A 524 -9.17 29.66 8.96
CA ILE A 524 -8.39 30.88 9.27
C ILE A 524 -8.89 31.55 10.55
N ARG A 525 -10.23 31.63 10.75
CA ARG A 525 -10.80 32.28 11.94
C ARG A 525 -10.82 31.41 13.20
N THR A 526 -10.75 30.10 13.05
CA THR A 526 -10.62 29.13 14.16
C THR A 526 -9.18 28.78 14.49
N TRP A 527 -8.22 29.34 13.75
CA TRP A 527 -6.80 28.99 13.85
C TRP A 527 -6.59 27.48 13.69
N ASN A 528 -6.97 26.92 12.54
CA ASN A 528 -6.89 25.48 12.28
C ASN A 528 -7.73 24.64 13.27
N PHE A 529 -8.87 25.17 13.72
CA PHE A 529 -9.73 24.57 14.77
C PHE A 529 -9.05 24.39 16.14
N SER A 530 -7.82 24.91 16.32
CA SER A 530 -7.12 24.90 17.61
C SER A 530 -7.72 25.89 18.61
N GLN A 531 -8.44 26.90 18.12
CA GLN A 531 -9.18 27.83 18.94
C GLN A 531 -10.67 27.50 18.88
N LEU A 532 -11.18 26.97 20.00
CA LEU A 532 -12.59 26.68 20.20
C LEU A 532 -13.43 27.95 19.95
N LEU A 533 -14.23 27.96 18.89
CA LEU A 533 -15.15 29.06 18.63
C LEU A 533 -16.40 28.94 19.51
N GLY A 534 -16.23 28.96 20.83
CA GLY A 534 -17.30 29.10 21.81
C GLY A 534 -17.38 27.94 22.81
N THR A 535 -17.21 28.25 24.09
CA THR A 535 -17.73 27.42 25.18
C THR A 535 -19.23 27.67 25.29
N GLY A 536 -20.03 26.64 25.07
CA GLY A 536 -21.44 26.67 25.42
C GLY A 536 -21.57 27.11 26.88
N THR A 537 -22.40 28.15 27.09
CA THR A 537 -22.99 28.57 28.37
C THR A 537 -22.27 28.12 29.65
N HIS A 538 -21.44 28.98 30.23
CA HIS A 538 -21.10 28.87 31.65
C HIS A 538 -22.33 29.24 32.49
N GLN A 539 -23.21 28.26 32.64
CA GLN A 539 -24.13 28.18 33.76
C GLN A 539 -23.80 26.83 34.40
N THR A 540 -23.25 26.87 35.61
CA THR A 540 -22.91 25.69 36.40
C THR A 540 -24.06 24.69 36.38
N VAL A 541 -23.87 23.59 35.67
CA VAL A 541 -24.75 22.43 35.70
C VAL A 541 -23.87 21.19 35.68
N THR A 542 -24.20 20.31 36.59
CA THR A 542 -23.68 18.98 36.91
C THR A 542 -23.50 18.06 35.69
N GLU A 543 -22.66 17.05 35.86
CA GLU A 543 -22.07 16.04 34.94
C GLU A 543 -22.82 15.49 33.69
N ASP A 544 -23.98 15.99 33.25
CA ASP A 544 -24.76 15.38 32.15
C ASP A 544 -25.31 16.40 31.12
N PHE A 545 -24.45 16.96 30.24
CA PHE A 545 -24.92 17.86 29.15
C PHE A 545 -24.59 17.34 27.75
N PHE A 546 -25.60 16.80 27.05
CA PHE A 546 -25.54 16.43 25.63
C PHE A 546 -26.28 17.45 24.75
N TYR A 547 -25.52 18.21 23.95
CA TYR A 547 -26.01 19.36 23.19
C TYR A 547 -27.14 19.02 22.19
N PRO A 548 -27.06 17.95 21.36
CA PRO A 548 -28.14 17.61 20.41
C PRO A 548 -29.47 17.30 21.09
N GLY A 549 -29.45 16.60 22.23
CA GLY A 549 -30.65 16.30 23.02
C GLY A 549 -31.31 17.55 23.59
N TRP A 550 -30.50 18.44 24.16
CA TRP A 550 -30.98 19.72 24.67
C TRP A 550 -31.51 20.64 23.56
N ALA A 551 -30.82 20.70 22.41
CA ALA A 551 -31.22 21.48 21.25
C ALA A 551 -32.56 21.01 20.67
N PHE A 552 -32.79 19.70 20.58
CA PHE A 552 -34.07 19.13 20.14
C PHE A 552 -35.21 19.52 21.09
N LYS A 553 -34.94 19.50 22.41
CA LYS A 553 -35.90 19.87 23.45
C LYS A 553 -36.25 21.36 23.42
N GLU A 554 -35.30 22.25 23.21
CA GLU A 554 -35.59 23.68 23.10
C GLU A 554 -36.25 24.05 21.75
N MET A 555 -35.92 23.34 20.66
CA MET A 555 -36.61 23.46 19.37
C MET A 555 -38.09 23.05 19.49
N THR A 556 -38.38 21.89 20.08
CA THR A 556 -39.77 21.38 20.29
C THR A 556 -40.59 22.24 21.24
N LYS A 557 -39.96 22.88 22.23
CA LYS A 557 -40.62 23.85 23.12
C LYS A 557 -40.90 25.22 22.48
N GLY A 558 -40.46 25.44 21.25
CA GLY A 558 -40.64 26.72 20.55
C GLY A 558 -39.71 27.84 21.04
N ASN A 559 -38.54 27.50 21.60
CA ASN A 559 -37.52 28.47 21.99
C ASN A 559 -36.21 28.28 21.19
N PRO A 560 -36.25 28.32 19.84
CA PRO A 560 -35.06 28.03 19.02
C PRO A 560 -33.93 29.03 19.26
N THR A 561 -34.24 30.29 19.59
CA THR A 561 -33.25 31.36 19.85
C THR A 561 -32.29 31.05 20.99
N LYS A 562 -32.66 30.18 21.93
CA LYS A 562 -31.74 29.71 22.98
C LYS A 562 -30.66 28.78 22.45
N VAL A 563 -30.95 28.05 21.38
CA VAL A 563 -30.00 27.15 20.72
C VAL A 563 -28.98 27.93 19.87
N ALA A 564 -29.30 29.17 19.51
CA ALA A 564 -28.37 30.04 18.80
C ALA A 564 -27.13 30.31 19.65
N ASP A 565 -25.95 30.31 19.01
CA ASP A 565 -24.72 30.71 19.67
C ASP A 565 -24.84 32.16 20.16
N ARG A 566 -24.56 32.39 21.45
CA ARG A 566 -24.60 33.72 22.08
C ARG A 566 -23.69 34.74 21.38
N ARG A 567 -22.65 34.29 20.68
CA ARG A 567 -21.73 35.12 19.89
C ARG A 567 -22.38 35.79 18.68
N LEU A 568 -23.56 35.31 18.28
CA LEU A 568 -24.35 35.94 17.23
C LEU A 568 -25.10 37.17 17.75
N GLU A 569 -25.03 37.49 19.06
CA GLU A 569 -25.59 38.71 19.69
C GLU A 569 -27.06 39.01 19.32
N GLY A 570 -27.85 37.97 19.03
CA GLY A 570 -29.24 38.12 18.59
C GLY A 570 -29.42 38.50 17.12
N ALA A 571 -28.34 38.57 16.33
CA ALA A 571 -28.35 38.71 14.87
C ALA A 571 -28.74 37.41 14.15
N VAL A 572 -29.73 36.70 14.68
CA VAL A 572 -30.23 35.44 14.13
C VAL A 572 -31.72 35.58 13.90
N VAL A 573 -32.14 35.37 12.66
CA VAL A 573 -33.56 35.34 12.29
C VAL A 573 -34.16 34.03 12.81
N GLU A 574 -35.16 34.13 13.68
CA GLU A 574 -35.75 32.98 14.38
C GLU A 574 -36.29 31.90 13.42
N GLU A 575 -36.90 32.33 12.32
CA GLU A 575 -37.42 31.40 11.29
C GLU A 575 -36.31 30.63 10.59
N GLU A 576 -35.17 31.26 10.31
CA GLU A 576 -34.03 30.61 9.67
C GLU A 576 -33.32 29.64 10.61
N LEU A 577 -33.26 29.99 11.90
CA LEU A 577 -32.72 29.10 12.92
C LEU A 577 -33.60 27.87 13.11
N MET A 578 -34.93 28.06 13.16
CA MET A 578 -35.87 26.96 13.21
C MET A 578 -35.75 26.06 11.97
N ARG A 579 -35.56 26.65 10.78
CA ARG A 579 -35.33 25.92 9.53
C ARG A 579 -34.04 25.10 9.59
N ALA A 580 -32.93 25.71 9.99
CA ALA A 580 -31.64 25.05 10.12
C ALA A 580 -31.68 23.88 11.13
N LEU A 581 -32.34 24.07 12.27
CA LEU A 581 -32.49 23.01 13.28
C LEU A 581 -33.29 21.83 12.74
N LYS A 582 -34.43 22.07 12.07
CA LYS A 582 -35.21 21.00 11.45
C LYS A 582 -34.40 20.21 10.42
N VAL A 583 -33.67 20.91 9.54
CA VAL A 583 -32.81 20.25 8.54
C VAL A 583 -31.72 19.41 9.21
N ALA A 584 -31.05 19.95 10.23
CA ALA A 584 -30.02 19.22 10.96
C ALA A 584 -30.56 17.91 11.57
N PHE A 585 -31.74 17.96 12.20
CA PHE A 585 -32.37 16.77 12.79
C PHE A 585 -32.89 15.76 11.75
N TRP A 586 -33.28 16.21 10.54
CA TRP A 586 -33.58 15.30 9.43
C TRP A 586 -32.32 14.60 8.88
N CYS A 587 -31.18 15.28 8.86
CA CYS A 587 -29.92 14.71 8.35
C CYS A 587 -29.31 13.64 9.26
N ILE A 588 -29.60 13.68 10.56
CA ILE A 588 -29.03 12.76 11.56
C ILE A 588 -29.98 11.62 11.97
N GLN A 589 -31.07 11.39 11.24
CA GLN A 589 -31.98 10.27 11.50
C GLN A 589 -31.22 8.94 11.36
N ASP A 590 -31.44 7.99 12.26
CA ASP A 590 -30.67 6.74 12.26
C ASP A 590 -30.90 5.95 10.95
N GLU A 591 -32.16 5.88 10.53
CA GLU A 591 -32.58 5.24 9.29
C GLU A 591 -32.21 6.06 8.05
N VAL A 592 -31.43 5.47 7.14
CA VAL A 592 -30.92 6.13 5.94
C VAL A 592 -32.04 6.65 5.03
N PHE A 593 -33.16 5.91 4.94
CA PHE A 593 -34.30 6.29 4.08
C PHE A 593 -35.14 7.46 4.64
N MET A 594 -34.94 7.84 5.90
CA MET A 594 -35.60 9.01 6.50
C MET A 594 -34.80 10.30 6.28
N ARG A 595 -33.54 10.19 5.84
CA ARG A 595 -32.67 11.34 5.59
C ARG A 595 -32.98 11.95 4.22
N PRO A 596 -33.15 13.27 4.13
CA PRO A 596 -33.33 13.94 2.84
C PRO A 596 -32.05 13.84 1.99
N THR A 597 -32.22 13.82 0.67
CA THR A 597 -31.08 13.88 -0.26
C THR A 597 -30.38 15.24 -0.17
N MET A 598 -29.10 15.31 -0.55
CA MET A 598 -28.36 16.59 -0.50
C MET A 598 -29.01 17.70 -1.33
N GLY A 599 -29.66 17.36 -2.46
CA GLY A 599 -30.43 18.32 -3.24
C GLY A 599 -31.65 18.86 -2.50
N GLU A 600 -32.34 18.02 -1.72
CA GLU A 600 -33.46 18.45 -0.87
C GLU A 600 -32.99 19.27 0.33
N VAL A 601 -31.87 18.90 0.96
CA VAL A 601 -31.24 19.66 2.06
C VAL A 601 -30.93 21.09 1.62
N VAL A 602 -30.34 21.26 0.43
CA VAL A 602 -30.04 22.59 -0.13
C VAL A 602 -31.33 23.37 -0.34
N ARG A 603 -32.35 22.76 -0.97
CA ARG A 603 -33.66 23.41 -1.18
C ARG A 603 -34.36 23.79 0.13
N MET A 604 -34.24 22.94 1.17
CA MET A 604 -34.78 23.21 2.50
C MET A 604 -34.05 24.39 3.18
N LEU A 605 -32.72 24.51 3.02
CA LEU A 605 -31.94 25.61 3.60
C LEU A 605 -32.13 26.94 2.86
N GLU A 606 -32.28 26.89 1.54
CA GLU A 606 -32.56 28.05 0.66
C GLU A 606 -33.98 28.62 0.87
N GLY A 607 -34.85 27.92 1.60
CA GLY A 607 -36.25 28.33 1.78
C GLY A 607 -37.14 28.02 0.58
N SER A 608 -36.67 27.19 -0.37
CA SER A 608 -37.41 26.72 -1.54
C SER A 608 -38.47 25.63 -1.21
N VAL A 609 -38.59 25.28 0.08
CA VAL A 609 -39.57 24.33 0.62
C VAL A 609 -40.41 25.10 1.65
N ASP A 610 -41.68 25.36 1.32
CA ASP A 610 -42.57 26.23 2.11
C ASP A 610 -42.79 25.73 3.55
N HIS A 611 -42.72 24.42 3.78
CA HIS A 611 -42.90 23.82 5.10
C HIS A 611 -42.04 22.56 5.31
N ILE A 612 -41.09 22.63 6.27
CA ILE A 612 -40.33 21.46 6.74
C ILE A 612 -41.08 20.84 7.93
N ASN A 613 -41.47 19.58 7.79
CA ASN A 613 -42.10 18.80 8.87
C ASN A 613 -41.16 18.66 10.06
N MET A 614 -41.74 18.51 11.26
CA MET A 614 -40.96 18.29 12.47
C MET A 614 -40.30 16.91 12.39
N PRO A 615 -38.96 16.80 12.49
CA PRO A 615 -38.28 15.51 12.49
C PRO A 615 -38.57 14.74 13.79
N PRO A 616 -38.66 13.40 13.73
CA PRO A 616 -38.68 12.59 14.95
C PRO A 616 -37.34 12.72 15.67
N MET A 617 -37.34 12.45 16.98
CA MET A 617 -36.11 12.41 17.75
C MET A 617 -35.26 11.22 17.28
N PRO A 618 -33.99 11.42 16.88
CA PRO A 618 -33.13 10.30 16.53
C PRO A 618 -32.99 9.34 17.72
N GLN A 619 -33.12 8.05 17.46
CA GLN A 619 -33.05 6.98 18.46
C GLN A 619 -31.68 6.98 19.15
N THR A 620 -30.59 7.19 18.41
CA THR A 620 -29.25 7.33 19.00
C THR A 620 -29.18 8.52 19.97
N VAL A 621 -29.87 9.62 19.68
CA VAL A 621 -29.92 10.80 20.58
C VAL A 621 -30.78 10.52 21.80
N LEU A 622 -31.84 9.72 21.68
CA LEU A 622 -32.68 9.28 22.80
C LEU A 622 -31.91 8.34 23.74
N GLU A 623 -31.23 7.34 23.19
CA GLU A 623 -30.42 6.37 23.95
C GLU A 623 -29.26 7.06 24.69
N LEU A 624 -28.60 8.03 24.05
CA LEU A 624 -27.55 8.84 24.69
C LEU A 624 -28.04 9.73 25.84
N ILE A 625 -29.33 10.06 25.87
CA ILE A 625 -29.95 10.81 26.96
C ILE A 625 -30.41 9.87 28.09
N GLU A 626 -30.80 8.63 27.77
CA GLU A 626 -31.28 7.65 28.73
C GLU A 626 -30.16 6.86 29.42
N GLU A 627 -29.05 6.55 28.74
CA GLU A 627 -27.98 5.68 29.25
C GLU A 627 -26.88 6.42 30.04
N GLY A 628 -26.80 7.75 29.97
CA GLY A 628 -25.78 8.55 30.63
C GLY A 628 -24.41 8.52 29.93
N LEU A 629 -23.77 9.69 29.84
CA LEU A 629 -22.60 9.92 28.98
C LEU A 629 -21.34 9.12 29.40
N ASP A 630 -21.22 8.75 30.68
CA ASP A 630 -20.04 8.06 31.23
C ASP A 630 -19.94 6.58 30.79
N HIS A 631 -21.07 5.91 30.57
CA HIS A 631 -21.10 4.51 30.14
C HIS A 631 -20.68 4.34 28.68
N VAL A 632 -21.10 5.26 27.80
CA VAL A 632 -20.74 5.25 26.38
C VAL A 632 -19.28 5.63 26.17
N TYR A 633 -18.76 6.59 26.94
CA TYR A 633 -17.33 6.93 26.90
C TYR A 633 -16.44 5.77 27.38
N LYS A 634 -16.92 4.96 28.35
CA LYS A 634 -16.25 3.71 28.75
C LYS A 634 -16.40 2.57 27.74
N ALA A 635 -17.52 2.47 27.04
CA ALA A 635 -17.74 1.46 26.00
C ALA A 635 -16.84 1.72 24.78
N MET A 636 -16.79 2.96 24.28
CA MET A 636 -15.87 3.36 23.21
C MET A 636 -14.38 3.17 23.58
N LYS A 637 -14.03 3.33 24.86
CA LYS A 637 -12.66 3.10 25.36
C LYS A 637 -12.34 1.61 25.57
N ARG A 638 -13.34 0.73 25.70
CA ARG A 638 -13.16 -0.72 25.90
C ARG A 638 -13.00 -1.50 24.60
N GLU A 639 -13.51 -1.01 23.47
CA GLU A 639 -13.26 -1.66 22.16
C GLU A 639 -11.79 -1.61 21.72
N PHE A 640 -10.96 -0.78 22.34
CA PHE A 640 -9.52 -0.68 22.04
C PHE A 640 -8.62 -1.65 22.82
N ASN A 641 -9.16 -2.45 23.76
CA ASN A 641 -8.34 -3.40 24.51
C ASN A 641 -9.04 -4.75 24.73
N HIS A 642 -8.61 -5.70 23.88
CA HIS A 642 -8.59 -7.15 24.04
C HIS A 642 -9.67 -8.00 23.34
N PHE A 643 -9.16 -8.87 22.47
CA PHE A 643 -9.74 -10.13 21.99
C PHE A 643 -10.49 -10.88 23.10
N SER A 644 -11.75 -11.27 22.83
CA SER A 644 -12.31 -12.57 23.24
C SER A 644 -13.61 -12.85 22.49
N SER A 645 -13.70 -14.08 21.99
CA SER A 645 -14.79 -14.70 21.24
C SER A 645 -16.19 -14.45 21.80
N PHE A 646 -17.15 -14.11 20.93
CA PHE A 646 -18.56 -14.39 21.18
C PHE A 646 -19.21 -15.11 20.00
N THR A 647 -19.76 -16.28 20.32
CA THR A 647 -20.58 -17.16 19.49
C THR A 647 -21.96 -16.53 19.31
N ILE A 648 -22.41 -16.30 18.08
CA ILE A 648 -23.79 -15.90 17.82
C ILE A 648 -24.58 -17.14 17.40
N ASN A 649 -25.47 -17.57 18.31
CA ASN A 649 -26.53 -18.53 18.02
C ASN A 649 -27.54 -17.90 17.07
N SER A 650 -27.93 -18.69 16.07
CA SER A 650 -28.96 -18.41 15.09
C SER A 650 -30.37 -18.45 15.68
N HIS A 651 -31.24 -17.53 15.24
CA HIS A 651 -32.53 -17.94 14.68
C HIS A 651 -33.19 -16.84 13.79
N PRO A 652 -33.94 -17.23 12.75
CA PRO A 652 -34.38 -16.34 11.67
C PRO A 652 -35.87 -15.96 11.77
N SER A 653 -36.20 -14.75 11.31
CA SER A 653 -37.55 -14.38 10.87
C SER A 653 -37.46 -13.23 9.86
N THR A 654 -37.40 -13.51 8.57
CA THR A 654 -38.52 -13.62 7.59
C THR A 654 -39.11 -12.29 7.08
N HIS A 655 -39.00 -12.17 5.75
CA HIS A 655 -39.82 -11.43 4.79
C HIS A 655 -39.71 -9.90 4.72
N ALA A 656 -38.94 -9.44 3.73
CA ALA A 656 -39.33 -8.29 2.92
C ALA A 656 -38.97 -8.54 1.44
N THR A 657 -39.99 -8.42 0.60
CA THR A 657 -39.97 -8.69 -0.84
C THR A 657 -39.47 -7.47 -1.60
N CYS A 658 -38.38 -7.60 -2.35
CA CYS A 658 -37.89 -6.56 -3.24
C CYS A 658 -38.61 -6.62 -4.59
N SER A 659 -39.30 -5.54 -4.98
CA SER A 659 -39.75 -5.30 -6.34
C SER A 659 -38.88 -4.23 -7.00
N TYR A 660 -38.21 -4.65 -8.08
CA TYR A 660 -37.37 -3.83 -8.95
C TYR A 660 -38.15 -2.73 -9.68
N SER A 661 -37.50 -1.59 -9.89
CA SER A 661 -37.83 -0.70 -11.00
C SER A 661 -36.55 -0.07 -11.55
N THR A 662 -36.34 -0.33 -12.83
CA THR A 662 -35.22 0.05 -13.67
C THR A 662 -35.37 1.51 -14.14
N MET A 663 -34.30 2.31 -14.04
CA MET A 663 -34.13 3.49 -14.88
C MET A 663 -32.68 3.57 -15.37
N SER A 664 -32.53 3.39 -16.68
CA SER A 664 -31.33 3.66 -17.47
C SER A 664 -31.15 5.18 -17.66
N PRO A 665 -29.92 5.70 -17.70
CA PRO A 665 -29.67 7.02 -18.26
C PRO A 665 -28.95 6.92 -19.62
N ARG A 666 -29.41 7.78 -20.54
CA ARG A 666 -28.65 8.32 -21.67
C ARG A 666 -27.58 9.29 -21.17
#